data_AF-A0A9P1G3D1-F1
#
_entry.id   AF-A0A9P1G3D1-F1
#
_cell.length_a   1.000
_cell.length_b   1.000
_cell.length_c   1.000
_cell.angle_alpha   90.00
_cell.angle_beta   90.00
_cell.angle_gamma   90.00
#
_symmetry.space_group_name_H-M   'P 1'
#
loop_
_entity.id
_entity.type
_entity.pdbx_description
1 polymer ?
#
loop_
_entity_poly.entity_id
_entity_poly.type
_entity_poly.pdbx_seq_one_letter_code
_entity_poly.pdbx_strand_id
1 'polypeptide(L)'
;MGYQGISGQYISHEVIETAYAQEGLTLVFYRSHNASWTNPSRYFDNISAFNTENIKFCNETRLMNSKAMEQYARVTGDWDGIDNSSGTVVGKCFQGHYWFAPVCRANPMTCYPVITAGPGYAYEHFMQRAAVFNMPVVMVVAKLWSDYIALPTQVKSSFYWWEPDPTFLSLDAHKMIYPDFDSSAHRAGILTTDYEAVSIDKYASADLKALAPEVYEVLSQFNMDLKTVNKLTGDQADTGDAPEVVACRWLQANKDHWESWLPDKTKCFPQFGLYDELTGQFVQDRSDPTSLTCRVCASGFYSSHLKDDAGVTYVCKPCAPGSAQPSGAALKCEPCPTGEYQDKNGSTSCKRCGQGKYQDAKGQTQCKECPAATTTLGLGSASVFECGCEPGRINIANETDLPKCTPCGEGLSCPFSSSLETLKLGTAPLGEQYQPALRRGFYCTMDSPLVVFKCVEDSFCPGGVPEVCSGGRVGMICAECPTGMTWTGSECTACDPSTSSLWWCCVLLFFCALIGGYYIMNPKIDAIATARQTWGVSVGLAIMWLQTVAIIAMMTVEWPSSVSGSLSVMHLFILDVDSLSFSCIASDQASARYIAKVLVFPTAMAWMCALFFISKCLPKSLQWRPATTANTIGHYMQASFAIMSTVALQSMTCYVHPNGSYSLVKYSSITCGEGEQATMMAAGVSLLIVCVVGFLAIATYATVALPSWSSDRMFHHRVQSFNFLTFRFRLDKWWFGIPLLLRGPLMSLVVTCATNFPAAQVCLNSLILTIYIVIQAMARPWKVPLLNWVDMCISVLLIQITMLSGIAVSSEAFSDVFNGIVMGTFLGIIGLMLLAVGFA
;
A
#
# COMPACT_ATOMS: atom_id res chain seq x y z
N MET A 1 -3.63 51.80 -36.95
CA MET A 1 -3.99 52.96 -36.11
C MET A 1 -5.07 53.82 -36.73
N GLY A 2 -5.26 53.85 -38.06
CA GLY A 2 -6.34 54.62 -38.69
C GLY A 2 -5.88 55.75 -39.61
N TYR A 3 -4.58 56.03 -39.61
CA TYR A 3 -3.95 57.09 -40.40
C TYR A 3 -2.68 56.59 -41.09
N GLN A 4 -2.19 57.39 -42.04
CA GLN A 4 -0.91 57.19 -42.70
C GLN A 4 0.09 58.23 -42.19
N GLY A 5 1.32 57.79 -41.92
CA GLY A 5 2.44 58.68 -41.67
C GLY A 5 2.91 59.32 -42.98
N ILE A 6 3.14 60.63 -42.95
CA ILE A 6 3.56 61.41 -44.12
C ILE A 6 4.90 62.09 -43.84
N SER A 7 5.79 62.11 -44.82
CA SER A 7 7.04 62.88 -44.76
C SER A 7 7.16 63.79 -45.98
N GLY A 8 7.95 64.86 -45.88
CA GLY A 8 8.03 65.83 -46.96
C GLY A 8 8.85 67.09 -46.67
N GLN A 9 8.74 68.03 -47.60
CA GLN A 9 9.17 69.42 -47.39
C GLN A 9 8.02 70.17 -46.75
N TYR A 10 8.29 70.96 -45.72
CA TYR A 10 7.32 71.78 -45.03
C TYR A 10 7.76 73.25 -45.06
N ILE A 11 6.76 74.14 -45.02
CA ILE A 11 6.94 75.59 -44.92
C ILE A 11 6.04 76.07 -43.78
N SER A 12 6.55 76.97 -42.93
CA SER A 12 5.76 77.54 -41.84
C SER A 12 4.57 78.34 -42.36
N HIS A 13 3.47 78.33 -41.59
CA HIS A 13 2.25 79.06 -41.95
C HIS A 13 2.50 80.55 -42.17
N GLU A 14 3.36 81.16 -41.33
CA GLU A 14 3.72 82.58 -41.43
C GLU A 14 4.26 82.96 -42.81
N VAL A 15 5.13 82.14 -43.41
CA VAL A 15 5.72 82.40 -44.73
C VAL A 15 4.66 82.28 -45.82
N ILE A 16 3.78 81.28 -45.72
CA ILE A 16 2.69 81.06 -46.67
C ILE A 16 1.69 82.22 -46.63
N GLU A 17 1.27 82.66 -45.45
CA GLU A 17 0.35 83.79 -45.29
C GLU A 17 0.95 85.08 -45.81
N THR A 18 2.23 85.35 -45.51
CA THR A 18 2.92 86.56 -45.98
C THR A 18 2.95 86.62 -47.51
N ALA A 19 3.27 85.51 -48.17
CA ALA A 19 3.30 85.44 -49.64
C ALA A 19 1.92 85.56 -50.28
N TYR A 20 0.91 84.93 -49.68
CA TYR A 20 -0.46 84.99 -50.15
C TYR A 20 -1.06 86.39 -49.98
N ALA A 21 -0.81 87.06 -48.85
CA ALA A 21 -1.31 88.41 -48.59
C ALA A 21 -0.70 89.47 -49.51
N GLN A 22 0.58 89.33 -49.90
CA GLN A 22 1.27 90.32 -50.73
C GLN A 22 1.06 90.14 -52.23
N GLU A 23 1.16 88.90 -52.74
CA GLU A 23 1.15 88.62 -54.19
C GLU A 23 0.12 87.55 -54.59
N GLY A 24 -0.71 87.04 -53.67
CA GLY A 24 -1.64 85.93 -53.92
C GLY A 24 -0.92 84.61 -54.20
N LEU A 25 0.37 84.50 -53.86
CA LEU A 25 1.21 83.36 -54.20
C LEU A 25 1.02 82.23 -53.17
N THR A 26 0.46 81.10 -53.61
CA THR A 26 0.33 79.91 -52.75
C THR A 26 1.63 79.10 -52.75
N LEU A 27 2.46 79.30 -51.72
CA LEU A 27 3.75 78.61 -51.54
C LEU A 27 3.62 77.12 -51.13
N VAL A 28 2.43 76.54 -51.11
CA VAL A 28 2.25 75.10 -50.84
C VAL A 28 2.42 74.21 -52.07
N PHE A 29 2.44 74.77 -53.29
CA PHE A 29 2.62 74.00 -54.52
C PHE A 29 4.04 74.14 -55.08
N TYR A 30 4.64 73.03 -55.52
CA TYR A 30 5.99 73.04 -56.11
C TYR A 30 6.12 74.01 -57.31
N ARG A 31 5.06 74.17 -58.11
CA ARG A 31 5.05 75.07 -59.30
C ARG A 31 5.21 76.55 -58.96
N SER A 32 4.76 76.95 -57.77
CA SER A 32 4.89 78.33 -57.28
C SER A 32 6.34 78.71 -56.98
N HIS A 33 7.24 77.74 -56.93
CA HIS A 33 8.67 77.95 -56.65
C HIS A 33 9.54 78.00 -57.91
N ASN A 34 8.96 77.97 -59.11
CA ASN A 34 9.77 78.02 -60.33
C ASN A 34 10.28 79.45 -60.60
N ALA A 35 11.60 79.61 -60.58
CA ALA A 35 12.26 80.90 -60.69
C ALA A 35 12.09 81.62 -62.04
N SER A 36 11.61 80.94 -63.08
CA SER A 36 11.38 81.54 -64.41
C SER A 36 10.17 82.47 -64.46
N TRP A 37 9.21 82.34 -63.53
CA TRP A 37 7.99 83.15 -63.52
C TRP A 37 7.59 83.69 -62.14
N THR A 38 8.09 83.11 -61.04
CA THR A 38 7.86 83.60 -59.67
C THR A 38 9.18 83.80 -58.92
N ASN A 39 9.18 84.68 -57.91
CA ASN A 39 10.36 84.92 -57.06
C ASN A 39 10.06 84.58 -55.59
N PRO A 40 9.97 83.28 -55.23
CA PRO A 40 9.61 82.84 -53.88
C PRO A 40 10.64 83.29 -52.83
N SER A 41 11.91 83.48 -53.21
CA SER A 41 13.01 83.81 -52.30
C SER A 41 12.87 85.14 -51.55
N ARG A 42 11.90 86.00 -51.92
CA ARG A 42 11.58 87.24 -51.19
C ARG A 42 10.93 87.00 -49.82
N TYR A 43 10.30 85.85 -49.65
CA TYR A 43 9.55 85.50 -48.43
C TYR A 43 10.36 84.64 -47.46
N PHE A 44 11.55 84.22 -47.88
CA PHE A 44 12.46 83.41 -47.10
C PHE A 44 13.74 84.19 -46.82
N ASP A 45 14.45 83.78 -45.78
CA ASP A 45 15.79 84.28 -45.51
C ASP A 45 16.79 83.63 -46.49
N ASN A 46 17.97 84.24 -46.62
CA ASN A 46 19.04 83.75 -47.49
C ASN A 46 20.18 83.12 -46.68
N ILE A 47 21.26 82.67 -47.36
CA ILE A 47 22.41 82.02 -46.70
C ILE A 47 23.12 82.83 -45.62
N SER A 48 22.97 84.17 -45.59
CA SER A 48 23.58 85.02 -44.55
C SER A 48 22.90 84.90 -43.18
N ALA A 49 21.73 84.28 -43.10
CA ALA A 49 21.03 84.02 -41.85
C ALA A 49 21.65 82.86 -41.03
N PHE A 50 22.59 82.09 -41.60
CA PHE A 50 23.15 80.90 -40.96
C PHE A 50 24.53 81.15 -40.34
N ASN A 51 24.73 80.66 -39.11
CA ASN A 51 26.05 80.51 -38.51
C ASN A 51 26.68 79.19 -39.01
N THR A 52 27.90 79.26 -39.57
CA THR A 52 28.63 78.10 -40.10
C THR A 52 28.97 77.05 -39.03
N GLU A 53 28.93 77.42 -37.74
CA GLU A 53 29.13 76.48 -36.63
C GLU A 53 27.97 75.49 -36.44
N ASN A 54 26.75 75.87 -36.86
CA ASN A 54 25.52 75.11 -36.67
C ASN A 54 25.16 74.22 -37.88
N ILE A 55 25.99 74.22 -38.93
CA ILE A 55 25.77 73.49 -40.18
C ILE A 55 26.94 72.55 -40.48
N LYS A 56 26.66 71.41 -41.10
CA LYS A 56 27.68 70.39 -41.45
C LYS A 56 28.52 70.83 -42.63
N PHE A 57 29.76 70.35 -42.68
CA PHE A 57 30.57 70.38 -43.90
C PHE A 57 30.04 69.37 -44.91
N CYS A 58 30.13 69.67 -46.21
CA CYS A 58 29.60 68.78 -47.26
C CYS A 58 30.20 67.36 -47.22
N ASN A 59 31.45 67.20 -46.75
CA ASN A 59 32.13 65.91 -46.62
C ASN A 59 31.47 64.97 -45.59
N GLU A 60 30.67 65.50 -44.66
CA GLU A 60 29.90 64.73 -43.67
C GLU A 60 28.47 64.43 -44.13
N THR A 61 28.10 64.84 -45.35
CA THR A 61 26.73 64.74 -45.87
C THR A 61 26.60 63.71 -46.98
N ARG A 62 25.36 63.44 -47.38
CA ARG A 62 25.02 62.57 -48.52
C ARG A 62 25.53 63.10 -49.87
N LEU A 63 26.04 64.33 -49.96
CA LEU A 63 26.76 64.83 -51.14
C LEU A 63 27.96 63.94 -51.50
N MET A 64 28.55 63.22 -50.55
CA MET A 64 29.69 62.32 -50.83
C MET A 64 29.28 60.96 -51.42
N ASN A 65 27.99 60.69 -51.58
CA ASN A 65 27.51 59.41 -52.13
C ASN A 65 27.56 59.40 -53.66
N SER A 66 28.61 58.78 -54.22
CA SER A 66 28.85 58.73 -55.68
C SER A 66 27.69 58.17 -56.49
N LYS A 67 27.06 57.09 -56.02
CA LYS A 67 25.92 56.50 -56.74
C LYS A 67 24.72 57.43 -56.78
N ALA A 68 24.44 58.12 -55.67
CA ALA A 68 23.34 59.07 -55.60
C ALA A 68 23.59 60.31 -56.47
N MET A 69 24.82 60.82 -56.49
CA MET A 69 25.19 62.00 -57.27
C MET A 69 25.29 61.72 -58.77
N GLU A 70 25.76 60.53 -59.16
CA GLU A 70 25.67 60.06 -60.55
C GLU A 70 24.22 59.92 -61.01
N GLN A 71 23.36 59.35 -60.17
CA GLN A 71 21.94 59.22 -60.46
C GLN A 71 21.27 60.60 -60.59
N TYR A 72 21.59 61.54 -59.70
CA TYR A 72 21.15 62.92 -59.78
C TYR A 72 21.50 63.54 -61.14
N ALA A 73 22.79 63.54 -61.51
CA ALA A 73 23.23 64.17 -62.76
C ALA A 73 22.60 63.51 -64.01
N ARG A 74 22.38 62.19 -63.98
CA ARG A 74 21.69 61.46 -65.07
C ARG A 74 20.22 61.82 -65.19
N VAL A 75 19.51 61.94 -64.07
CA VAL A 75 18.06 62.20 -64.05
C VAL A 75 17.76 63.67 -64.38
N THR A 76 18.56 64.60 -63.86
CA THR A 76 18.30 66.04 -63.99
C THR A 76 19.03 66.70 -65.15
N GLY A 77 20.09 66.06 -65.66
CA GLY A 77 21.00 66.65 -66.64
C GLY A 77 21.95 67.69 -66.05
N ASP A 78 21.93 67.92 -64.74
CA ASP A 78 22.73 68.94 -64.07
C ASP A 78 24.12 68.44 -63.66
N TRP A 79 25.03 68.41 -64.64
CA TRP A 79 26.43 68.00 -64.43
C TRP A 79 27.26 69.06 -63.69
N ASP A 80 26.84 70.33 -63.70
CA ASP A 80 27.53 71.40 -62.97
C ASP A 80 27.27 71.36 -61.46
N GLY A 81 26.29 70.55 -61.03
CA GLY A 81 25.94 70.31 -59.63
C GLY A 81 26.77 69.24 -58.94
N ILE A 82 27.68 68.60 -59.67
CA ILE A 82 28.60 67.57 -59.18
C ILE A 82 30.07 67.98 -59.44
N ASP A 83 30.98 67.32 -58.73
CA ASP A 83 32.43 67.41 -58.90
C ASP A 83 32.97 66.00 -59.18
N ASN A 84 33.79 65.87 -60.22
CA ASN A 84 34.42 64.61 -60.65
C ASN A 84 35.95 64.77 -60.79
N SER A 85 36.54 65.80 -60.19
CA SER A 85 37.96 66.10 -60.30
C SER A 85 38.89 65.07 -59.64
N SER A 86 38.39 64.30 -58.67
CA SER A 86 39.14 63.29 -57.90
C SER A 86 38.97 61.85 -58.41
N GLY A 87 38.21 61.63 -59.48
CA GLY A 87 37.87 60.29 -60.00
C GLY A 87 36.68 59.60 -59.32
N THR A 88 36.13 60.22 -58.26
CA THR A 88 34.85 59.85 -57.64
C THR A 88 33.85 60.96 -57.87
N VAL A 89 32.65 60.64 -58.34
CA VAL A 89 31.58 61.63 -58.53
C VAL A 89 31.04 62.01 -57.16
N VAL A 90 31.10 63.27 -56.78
CA VAL A 90 30.52 63.79 -55.54
C VAL A 90 29.71 65.04 -55.84
N GLY A 91 28.82 65.45 -54.94
CA GLY A 91 28.07 66.68 -55.11
C GLY A 91 28.97 67.89 -54.97
N LYS A 92 28.79 68.90 -55.82
CA LYS A 92 29.63 70.10 -55.81
C LYS A 92 29.36 70.91 -54.55
N CYS A 93 30.37 71.02 -53.69
CA CYS A 93 30.27 71.76 -52.45
C CYS A 93 30.71 73.21 -52.64
N PHE A 94 29.84 74.15 -52.29
CA PHE A 94 30.12 75.57 -52.34
C PHE A 94 30.34 76.11 -50.92
N GLN A 95 31.38 76.92 -50.75
CA GLN A 95 31.76 77.52 -49.46
C GLN A 95 31.90 76.49 -48.31
N GLY A 96 32.20 75.22 -48.61
CA GLY A 96 32.41 74.15 -47.62
C GLY A 96 31.14 73.53 -47.03
N HIS A 97 29.97 74.16 -47.17
CA HIS A 97 28.74 73.76 -46.45
C HIS A 97 27.49 73.62 -47.32
N TYR A 98 27.45 74.26 -48.50
CA TYR A 98 26.21 74.43 -49.26
C TYR A 98 26.23 73.69 -50.59
N TRP A 99 25.04 73.22 -51.00
CA TRP A 99 24.76 72.87 -52.38
C TRP A 99 23.72 73.81 -52.96
N PHE A 100 24.02 74.37 -54.13
CA PHE A 100 23.15 75.33 -54.84
C PHE A 100 22.46 74.68 -56.04
N ALA A 101 21.14 74.87 -56.11
CA ALA A 101 20.36 74.51 -57.29
C ALA A 101 20.87 75.24 -58.56
N PRO A 102 20.60 74.72 -59.78
CA PRO A 102 21.12 75.31 -61.01
C PRO A 102 20.90 76.81 -61.15
N VAL A 103 19.70 77.29 -60.81
CA VAL A 103 19.33 78.72 -60.87
C VAL A 103 20.14 79.60 -59.92
N CYS A 104 20.62 79.03 -58.82
CA CYS A 104 21.27 79.74 -57.72
C CYS A 104 22.76 80.01 -57.94
N ARG A 105 23.41 79.32 -58.89
CA ARG A 105 24.88 79.35 -59.01
C ARG A 105 25.42 80.67 -59.53
N ALA A 106 24.64 81.38 -60.34
CA ALA A 106 25.01 82.70 -60.84
C ALA A 106 24.86 83.77 -59.74
N ASN A 107 23.86 83.64 -58.87
CA ASN A 107 23.61 84.56 -57.76
C ASN A 107 23.13 83.80 -56.51
N PRO A 108 24.03 83.43 -55.59
CA PRO A 108 23.66 82.66 -54.39
C PRO A 108 22.67 83.36 -53.45
N MET A 109 22.57 84.70 -53.52
CA MET A 109 21.70 85.49 -52.65
C MET A 109 20.22 85.43 -53.05
N THR A 110 19.90 84.93 -54.25
CA THR A 110 18.50 84.80 -54.70
C THR A 110 17.87 83.47 -54.29
N CYS A 111 18.48 82.74 -53.36
CA CYS A 111 18.05 81.38 -53.00
C CYS A 111 17.75 81.23 -51.53
N TYR A 112 16.73 80.42 -51.25
CA TYR A 112 16.23 80.19 -49.91
C TYR A 112 16.61 78.81 -49.38
N PRO A 113 16.84 78.68 -48.07
CA PRO A 113 17.32 77.45 -47.46
C PRO A 113 16.24 76.37 -47.37
N VAL A 114 16.66 75.15 -47.69
CA VAL A 114 15.99 73.89 -47.34
C VAL A 114 16.80 73.22 -46.25
N ILE A 115 16.29 73.22 -45.03
CA ILE A 115 16.97 72.71 -43.84
C ILE A 115 16.65 71.23 -43.64
N THR A 116 17.69 70.43 -43.44
CA THR A 116 17.56 69.00 -43.12
C THR A 116 18.54 68.58 -42.01
N ALA A 117 18.35 67.39 -41.46
CA ALA A 117 19.12 66.84 -40.35
C ALA A 117 19.96 65.62 -40.75
N GLY A 118 20.71 65.08 -39.79
CA GLY A 118 21.50 63.86 -39.95
C GLY A 118 22.60 64.04 -41.02
N PRO A 119 22.81 63.06 -41.91
CA PRO A 119 23.71 63.22 -43.05
C PRO A 119 23.08 64.04 -44.20
N GLY A 120 21.88 64.59 -44.02
CA GLY A 120 21.05 65.13 -45.09
C GLY A 120 19.91 64.18 -45.41
N TYR A 121 18.88 64.13 -44.56
CA TYR A 121 17.65 63.41 -44.89
C TYR A 121 16.98 64.03 -46.11
N ALA A 122 16.40 63.19 -46.97
CA ALA A 122 15.70 63.62 -48.19
C ALA A 122 16.53 64.43 -49.20
N TYR A 123 17.86 64.47 -49.03
CA TYR A 123 18.75 65.34 -49.78
C TYR A 123 18.65 65.13 -51.30
N GLU A 124 18.63 63.86 -51.72
CA GLU A 124 18.53 63.47 -53.13
C GLU A 124 17.19 63.88 -53.75
N HIS A 125 16.09 63.81 -52.99
CA HIS A 125 14.77 64.24 -53.44
C HIS A 125 14.75 65.74 -53.68
N PHE A 126 15.23 66.54 -52.71
CA PHE A 126 15.24 67.99 -52.83
C PHE A 126 16.13 68.48 -53.96
N MET A 127 17.31 67.88 -54.14
CA MET A 127 18.19 68.20 -55.27
C MET A 127 17.50 67.94 -56.62
N GLN A 128 16.95 66.73 -56.81
CA GLN A 128 16.27 66.40 -58.07
C GLN A 128 15.07 67.31 -58.34
N ARG A 129 14.24 67.56 -57.32
CA ARG A 129 13.09 68.47 -57.41
C ARG A 129 13.53 69.90 -57.74
N ALA A 130 14.59 70.39 -57.12
CA ALA A 130 15.13 71.72 -57.35
C ALA A 130 15.60 71.92 -58.80
N ALA A 131 16.31 70.93 -59.35
CA ALA A 131 16.80 70.98 -60.71
C ALA A 131 15.68 70.82 -61.75
N VAL A 132 14.77 69.86 -61.54
CA VAL A 132 13.69 69.54 -62.49
C VAL A 132 12.60 70.62 -62.50
N PHE A 133 12.26 71.17 -61.33
CA PHE A 133 11.22 72.20 -61.20
C PHE A 133 11.76 73.63 -61.18
N ASN A 134 13.07 73.80 -61.41
CA ASN A 134 13.72 75.10 -61.50
C ASN A 134 13.52 75.95 -60.23
N MET A 135 13.69 75.34 -59.06
CA MET A 135 13.45 75.98 -57.76
C MET A 135 14.71 76.71 -57.25
N PRO A 136 14.61 77.94 -56.73
CA PRO A 136 15.75 78.71 -56.25
C PRO A 136 16.11 78.33 -54.80
N VAL A 137 16.57 77.10 -54.60
CA VAL A 137 16.89 76.56 -53.26
C VAL A 137 18.39 76.37 -53.01
N VAL A 138 18.76 76.48 -51.75
CA VAL A 138 20.07 76.06 -51.21
C VAL A 138 19.86 75.01 -50.14
N MET A 139 20.62 73.92 -50.22
CA MET A 139 20.52 72.83 -49.24
C MET A 139 21.40 73.12 -48.04
N VAL A 140 20.82 73.04 -46.84
CA VAL A 140 21.50 73.26 -45.56
C VAL A 140 21.30 72.05 -44.66
N VAL A 141 22.38 71.45 -44.16
CA VAL A 141 22.33 70.32 -43.23
C VAL A 141 22.76 70.79 -41.86
N ALA A 142 21.85 70.71 -40.88
CA ALA A 142 22.13 71.05 -39.48
C ALA A 142 23.18 70.11 -38.88
N LYS A 143 24.07 70.65 -38.04
CA LYS A 143 25.19 69.92 -37.45
C LYS A 143 24.74 68.93 -36.38
N LEU A 144 23.92 69.38 -35.44
CA LEU A 144 23.32 68.57 -34.38
C LEU A 144 21.80 68.54 -34.53
N TRP A 145 21.17 67.56 -33.88
CA TRP A 145 19.71 67.48 -33.81
C TRP A 145 19.09 68.71 -33.11
N SER A 146 19.75 69.25 -32.07
CA SER A 146 19.34 70.50 -31.42
C SER A 146 19.32 71.69 -32.37
N ASP A 147 20.31 71.77 -33.28
CA ASP A 147 20.40 72.83 -34.28
C ASP A 147 19.27 72.69 -35.30
N TYR A 148 18.93 71.45 -35.67
CA TYR A 148 17.80 71.18 -36.56
C TYR A 148 16.44 71.54 -35.96
N ILE A 149 16.25 71.38 -34.65
CA ILE A 149 15.02 71.83 -33.99
C ILE A 149 14.96 73.37 -33.95
N ALA A 150 16.11 74.01 -33.71
CA ALA A 150 16.19 75.46 -33.56
C ALA A 150 16.07 76.22 -34.90
N LEU A 151 16.81 75.81 -35.93
CA LEU A 151 16.97 76.60 -37.16
C LEU A 151 15.65 76.87 -37.92
N PRO A 152 14.75 75.89 -38.13
CA PRO A 152 13.47 76.14 -38.80
C PRO A 152 12.53 77.09 -38.04
N THR A 153 12.71 77.24 -36.73
CA THR A 153 11.93 78.19 -35.91
C THR A 153 12.53 79.60 -35.88
N GLN A 154 13.82 79.75 -36.23
CA GLN A 154 14.55 81.02 -36.19
C GLN A 154 14.72 81.67 -37.56
N VAL A 155 14.73 80.87 -38.63
CA VAL A 155 15.01 81.31 -40.00
C VAL A 155 13.83 80.97 -40.90
N LYS A 156 13.35 81.95 -41.66
CA LYS A 156 12.30 81.75 -42.68
C LYS A 156 12.84 80.86 -43.78
N SER A 157 12.52 79.58 -43.67
CA SER A 157 13.09 78.51 -44.47
C SER A 157 12.01 77.47 -44.79
N SER A 158 12.35 76.57 -45.70
CA SER A 158 11.65 75.29 -45.80
C SER A 158 12.48 74.21 -45.15
N PHE A 159 11.85 73.15 -44.68
CA PHE A 159 12.56 72.10 -43.95
C PHE A 159 11.97 70.72 -44.24
N TYR A 160 12.78 69.68 -44.07
CA TYR A 160 12.28 68.30 -44.06
C TYR A 160 11.50 68.06 -42.77
N TRP A 161 10.39 67.32 -42.78
CA TRP A 161 9.69 66.88 -41.56
C TRP A 161 8.79 65.66 -41.85
N TRP A 162 8.25 65.04 -40.80
CA TRP A 162 7.29 63.93 -40.87
C TRP A 162 6.18 64.10 -39.83
N GLU A 163 5.00 63.56 -40.13
CA GLU A 163 3.85 63.53 -39.23
C GLU A 163 3.40 62.07 -38.98
N PRO A 164 3.01 61.73 -37.73
CA PRO A 164 2.94 62.59 -36.55
C PRO A 164 4.31 62.80 -35.89
N ASP A 165 4.58 64.04 -35.49
CA ASP A 165 5.77 64.44 -34.73
C ASP A 165 5.49 65.79 -34.05
N PRO A 166 5.91 66.04 -32.79
CA PRO A 166 5.58 67.28 -32.11
C PRO A 166 6.53 68.45 -32.42
N THR A 167 7.69 68.20 -33.03
CA THR A 167 8.83 69.12 -33.06
C THR A 167 8.50 70.50 -33.65
N PHE A 168 7.71 70.52 -34.73
CA PHE A 168 7.37 71.75 -35.45
C PHE A 168 5.87 72.04 -35.47
N LEU A 169 5.08 71.44 -34.56
CA LEU A 169 3.64 71.69 -34.47
C LEU A 169 3.33 73.18 -34.21
N SER A 170 4.19 73.89 -33.47
CA SER A 170 4.04 75.32 -33.19
C SER A 170 4.16 76.22 -34.42
N LEU A 171 4.77 75.74 -35.52
CA LEU A 171 4.93 76.49 -36.76
C LEU A 171 3.70 76.42 -37.68
N ASP A 172 2.70 75.59 -37.30
CA ASP A 172 1.54 75.24 -38.14
C ASP A 172 1.95 74.94 -39.60
N ALA A 173 3.06 74.22 -39.74
CA ALA A 173 3.75 74.10 -41.02
C ALA A 173 2.94 73.24 -42.00
N HIS A 174 2.88 73.66 -43.26
CA HIS A 174 2.17 72.95 -44.30
C HIS A 174 3.14 72.19 -45.21
N LYS A 175 2.80 70.93 -45.50
CA LYS A 175 3.56 70.10 -46.44
C LYS A 175 3.45 70.69 -47.86
N MET A 176 4.57 70.79 -48.55
CA MET A 176 4.62 71.13 -49.96
C MET A 176 4.06 69.98 -50.81
N ILE A 177 3.13 70.32 -51.69
CA ILE A 177 2.43 69.41 -52.60
C ILE A 177 3.28 69.23 -53.86
N TYR A 178 3.71 67.98 -54.07
CA TYR A 178 4.39 67.49 -55.27
C TYR A 178 3.43 66.59 -56.09
N PRO A 179 3.79 66.18 -57.32
CA PRO A 179 3.03 65.15 -58.02
C PRO A 179 2.95 63.86 -57.20
N ASP A 180 1.83 63.13 -57.30
CA ASP A 180 1.58 61.92 -56.52
C ASP A 180 2.72 60.90 -56.63
N PHE A 181 2.98 60.18 -55.53
CA PHE A 181 4.06 59.19 -55.45
C PHE A 181 3.98 58.13 -56.56
N ASP A 182 5.06 58.01 -57.34
CA ASP A 182 5.20 56.96 -58.36
C ASP A 182 6.29 55.95 -57.93
N SER A 183 5.82 54.77 -57.49
CA SER A 183 6.69 53.66 -57.06
C SER A 183 7.60 53.12 -58.17
N SER A 184 7.21 53.27 -59.45
CA SER A 184 8.02 52.83 -60.59
C SER A 184 9.15 53.82 -60.87
N ALA A 185 8.85 55.12 -60.82
CA ALA A 185 9.83 56.19 -60.97
C ALA A 185 10.87 56.16 -59.83
N HIS A 186 10.43 56.00 -58.58
CA HIS A 186 11.34 55.93 -57.43
C HIS A 186 12.27 54.70 -57.51
N ARG A 187 11.79 53.54 -57.97
CA ARG A 187 12.64 52.35 -58.21
C ARG A 187 13.65 52.56 -59.33
N ALA A 188 13.35 53.40 -60.31
CA ALA A 188 14.27 53.84 -61.35
C ALA A 188 15.23 54.96 -60.90
N GLY A 189 15.13 55.41 -59.64
CA GLY A 189 15.96 56.48 -59.06
C GLY A 189 15.52 57.90 -59.44
N ILE A 190 14.28 58.06 -59.94
CA ILE A 190 13.65 59.36 -60.20
C ILE A 190 12.81 59.73 -58.98
N LEU A 191 13.20 60.79 -58.26
CA LEU A 191 12.72 61.15 -56.93
C LEU A 191 11.96 62.50 -56.91
N THR A 192 11.35 62.84 -58.05
CA THR A 192 10.65 64.12 -58.27
C THR A 192 9.20 64.13 -57.79
N THR A 193 8.57 62.96 -57.64
CA THR A 193 7.24 62.78 -57.06
C THR A 193 7.27 62.80 -55.53
N ASP A 194 6.10 62.87 -54.88
CA ASP A 194 5.97 62.89 -53.42
C ASP A 194 6.44 61.58 -52.75
N TYR A 195 6.50 61.54 -51.41
CA TYR A 195 6.85 60.35 -50.63
C TYR A 195 5.71 59.33 -50.56
N GLU A 196 6.08 58.05 -50.40
CA GLU A 196 5.12 56.99 -50.08
C GLU A 196 4.50 57.26 -48.70
N ALA A 197 3.17 57.28 -48.64
CA ALA A 197 2.46 57.34 -47.37
C ALA A 197 2.58 55.99 -46.64
N VAL A 198 3.00 56.01 -45.38
CA VAL A 198 3.29 54.79 -44.61
C VAL A 198 2.09 54.41 -43.74
N SER A 199 1.57 53.19 -43.84
CA SER A 199 0.53 52.71 -42.93
C SER A 199 1.09 52.52 -41.52
N ILE A 200 0.39 53.07 -40.51
CA ILE A 200 0.72 52.80 -39.11
C ILE A 200 -0.13 51.63 -38.61
N ASP A 201 0.48 50.44 -38.60
CA ASP A 201 -0.18 49.17 -38.28
C ASP A 201 -0.04 48.75 -36.82
N LYS A 202 -1.00 47.95 -36.34
CA LYS A 202 -1.00 47.37 -34.99
C LYS A 202 -0.56 45.92 -35.08
N TYR A 203 0.45 45.54 -34.32
CA TYR A 203 0.94 44.16 -34.25
C TYR A 203 0.61 43.57 -32.87
N ALA A 204 0.18 42.31 -32.86
CA ALA A 204 -0.11 41.55 -31.65
C ALA A 204 0.52 40.16 -31.75
N SER A 205 0.85 39.56 -30.59
CA SER A 205 1.23 38.16 -30.53
C SER A 205 0.10 37.28 -31.10
N ALA A 206 0.46 36.23 -31.83
CA ALA A 206 -0.50 35.26 -32.35
C ALA A 206 -1.36 34.64 -31.23
N ASP A 207 -0.78 34.50 -30.03
CA ASP A 207 -1.44 33.88 -28.87
C ASP A 207 -2.41 34.84 -28.17
N LEU A 208 -2.36 36.15 -28.44
CA LEU A 208 -3.19 37.12 -27.75
C LEU A 208 -4.68 36.83 -27.94
N LYS A 209 -5.06 36.37 -29.14
CA LYS A 209 -6.45 36.00 -29.45
C LYS A 209 -6.95 34.81 -28.62
N ALA A 210 -6.06 33.92 -28.20
CA ALA A 210 -6.40 32.76 -27.39
C ALA A 210 -6.33 33.07 -25.89
N LEU A 211 -5.33 33.85 -25.46
CA LEU A 211 -5.07 34.15 -24.04
C LEU A 211 -5.96 35.28 -23.49
N ALA A 212 -6.25 36.30 -24.31
CA ALA A 212 -7.01 37.47 -23.92
C ALA A 212 -7.87 37.97 -25.10
N PRO A 213 -8.92 37.21 -25.48
CA PRO A 213 -9.73 37.51 -26.65
C PRO A 213 -10.46 38.87 -26.56
N GLU A 214 -10.87 39.30 -25.36
CA GLU A 214 -11.43 40.64 -25.13
C GLU A 214 -10.43 41.74 -25.49
N VAL A 215 -9.19 41.60 -25.03
CA VAL A 215 -8.11 42.56 -25.33
C VAL A 215 -7.78 42.57 -26.82
N TYR A 216 -7.81 41.41 -27.46
CA TYR A 216 -7.62 41.30 -28.91
C TYR A 216 -8.71 42.04 -29.69
N GLU A 217 -9.97 41.93 -29.28
CA GLU A 217 -11.09 42.65 -29.90
C GLU A 217 -10.94 44.17 -29.72
N VAL A 218 -10.64 44.64 -28.49
CA VAL A 218 -10.37 46.06 -28.24
C VAL A 218 -9.23 46.57 -29.11
N LEU A 219 -8.11 45.82 -29.16
CA LEU A 219 -6.97 46.19 -29.99
C LEU A 219 -7.34 46.18 -31.48
N SER A 220 -8.21 45.29 -31.95
CA SER A 220 -8.64 45.24 -33.34
C SER A 220 -9.48 46.47 -33.71
N GLN A 221 -10.37 46.90 -32.82
CA GLN A 221 -11.29 48.03 -33.03
C GLN A 221 -10.65 49.40 -32.75
N PHE A 222 -9.55 49.43 -31.98
CA PHE A 222 -8.81 50.65 -31.64
C PHE A 222 -8.47 51.50 -32.88
N ASN A 223 -8.98 52.72 -32.95
CA ASN A 223 -8.80 53.61 -34.10
C ASN A 223 -8.64 55.07 -33.69
N MET A 224 -7.56 55.72 -34.14
CA MET A 224 -7.25 57.13 -33.89
C MET A 224 -6.92 57.82 -35.21
N ASP A 225 -7.40 59.03 -35.41
CA ASP A 225 -7.04 59.85 -36.57
C ASP A 225 -5.75 60.67 -36.31
N LEU A 226 -5.08 61.10 -37.37
CA LEU A 226 -3.80 61.83 -37.27
C LEU A 226 -3.96 63.13 -36.46
N LYS A 227 -5.10 63.82 -36.58
CA LYS A 227 -5.38 65.05 -35.84
C LYS A 227 -5.41 64.81 -34.33
N THR A 228 -6.03 63.72 -33.88
CA THR A 228 -6.03 63.35 -32.46
C THR A 228 -4.63 63.01 -31.99
N VAL A 229 -3.84 62.29 -32.79
CA VAL A 229 -2.46 61.95 -32.43
C VAL A 229 -1.60 63.21 -32.32
N ASN A 230 -1.65 64.12 -33.30
CA ASN A 230 -0.92 65.39 -33.26
C ASN A 230 -1.34 66.25 -32.06
N LYS A 231 -2.64 66.28 -31.72
CA LYS A 231 -3.14 66.97 -30.53
C LYS A 231 -2.62 66.37 -29.23
N LEU A 232 -2.57 65.05 -29.12
CA LEU A 232 -2.01 64.34 -27.96
C LEU A 232 -0.52 64.62 -27.79
N THR A 233 0.26 64.51 -28.87
CA THR A 233 1.70 64.76 -28.82
C THR A 233 2.01 66.25 -28.62
N GLY A 234 1.15 67.14 -29.14
CA GLY A 234 1.22 68.58 -28.92
C GLY A 234 0.92 68.95 -27.47
N ASP A 235 -0.18 68.46 -26.89
CA ASP A 235 -0.51 68.67 -25.46
C ASP A 235 0.64 68.20 -24.56
N GLN A 236 1.25 67.05 -24.89
CA GLN A 236 2.43 66.58 -24.17
C GLN A 236 3.62 67.53 -24.28
N ALA A 237 3.92 68.02 -25.49
CA ALA A 237 5.02 68.95 -25.72
C ALA A 237 4.80 70.30 -25.03
N ASP A 238 3.57 70.81 -25.02
CA ASP A 238 3.20 72.10 -24.44
C ASP A 238 3.18 72.06 -22.91
N THR A 239 2.67 70.98 -22.32
CA THR A 239 2.54 70.82 -20.86
C THR A 239 3.81 70.28 -20.19
N GLY A 240 4.61 69.51 -20.92
CA GLY A 240 5.71 68.74 -20.35
C GLY A 240 5.25 67.56 -19.47
N ASP A 241 3.95 67.23 -19.49
CA ASP A 241 3.39 66.12 -18.72
C ASP A 241 3.89 64.76 -19.23
N ALA A 242 3.87 63.76 -18.35
CA ALA A 242 4.15 62.38 -18.72
C ALA A 242 3.08 61.85 -19.69
N PRO A 243 3.43 60.98 -20.67
CA PRO A 243 2.50 60.45 -21.67
C PRO A 243 1.23 59.84 -21.08
N GLU A 244 1.32 59.16 -19.92
CA GLU A 244 0.21 58.49 -19.26
C GLU A 244 -0.83 59.49 -18.72
N VAL A 245 -0.38 60.68 -18.31
CA VAL A 245 -1.27 61.75 -17.80
C VAL A 245 -2.07 62.34 -18.95
N VAL A 246 -1.40 62.63 -20.07
CA VAL A 246 -2.04 63.14 -21.30
C VAL A 246 -3.03 62.11 -21.85
N ALA A 247 -2.64 60.83 -21.89
CA ALA A 247 -3.50 59.75 -22.31
C ALA A 247 -4.73 59.60 -21.39
N CYS A 248 -4.56 59.67 -20.07
CA CYS A 248 -5.65 59.57 -19.10
C CYS A 248 -6.66 60.73 -19.27
N ARG A 249 -6.15 61.96 -19.41
CA ARG A 249 -6.98 63.15 -19.68
C ARG A 249 -7.79 62.98 -20.95
N TRP A 250 -7.17 62.48 -22.01
CA TRP A 250 -7.85 62.22 -23.27
C TRP A 250 -8.91 61.13 -23.16
N LEU A 251 -8.63 60.01 -22.46
CA LEU A 251 -9.60 58.94 -22.23
C LEU A 251 -10.82 59.45 -21.47
N GLN A 252 -10.63 60.27 -20.43
CA GLN A 252 -11.75 60.84 -19.67
C GLN A 252 -12.61 61.79 -20.53
N ALA A 253 -11.97 62.57 -21.40
CA ALA A 253 -12.67 63.54 -22.26
C ALA A 253 -13.35 62.92 -23.49
N ASN A 254 -12.92 61.73 -23.94
CA ASN A 254 -13.36 61.12 -25.20
C ASN A 254 -14.01 59.75 -25.01
N LYS A 255 -14.86 59.64 -23.97
CA LYS A 255 -15.53 58.40 -23.59
C LYS A 255 -16.28 57.72 -24.74
N ASP A 256 -17.11 58.47 -25.45
CA ASP A 256 -17.93 57.95 -26.54
C ASP A 256 -17.09 57.37 -27.69
N HIS A 257 -15.86 57.87 -27.87
CA HIS A 257 -14.97 57.41 -28.93
C HIS A 257 -14.40 56.03 -28.63
N TRP A 258 -13.88 55.81 -27.42
CA TRP A 258 -13.27 54.52 -27.06
C TRP A 258 -14.28 53.48 -26.55
N GLU A 259 -15.47 53.87 -26.08
CA GLU A 259 -16.54 52.91 -25.74
C GLU A 259 -16.93 52.05 -26.95
N SER A 260 -16.87 52.63 -28.16
CA SER A 260 -17.11 51.90 -29.41
C SER A 260 -16.09 50.80 -29.70
N TRP A 261 -14.93 50.79 -29.02
CA TRP A 261 -13.91 49.76 -29.17
C TRP A 261 -14.13 48.56 -28.26
N LEU A 262 -15.04 48.67 -27.28
CA LEU A 262 -15.32 47.58 -26.35
C LEU A 262 -16.26 46.56 -27.00
N PRO A 263 -15.98 45.25 -26.84
CA PRO A 263 -16.90 44.22 -27.33
C PRO A 263 -18.23 44.26 -26.57
N ASP A 264 -19.29 43.78 -27.23
CA ASP A 264 -20.60 43.53 -26.59
C ASP A 264 -20.40 42.63 -25.36
N LYS A 265 -20.97 43.04 -24.22
CA LYS A 265 -20.88 42.33 -22.93
C LYS A 265 -21.41 40.90 -22.99
N THR A 266 -22.24 40.58 -23.99
CA THR A 266 -22.85 39.27 -24.20
C THR A 266 -22.07 38.38 -25.18
N LYS A 267 -21.00 38.88 -25.80
CA LYS A 267 -20.13 38.13 -26.72
C LYS A 267 -19.03 37.43 -25.93
N CYS A 268 -19.29 36.19 -25.53
CA CYS A 268 -18.31 35.37 -24.81
C CYS A 268 -17.38 34.63 -25.78
N PHE A 269 -16.30 34.07 -25.23
CA PHE A 269 -15.23 33.40 -25.96
C PHE A 269 -15.08 31.93 -25.51
N PRO A 270 -14.31 31.08 -26.23
CA PRO A 270 -14.02 29.73 -25.75
C PRO A 270 -13.52 29.78 -24.30
N GLN A 271 -13.95 28.84 -23.47
CA GLN A 271 -13.67 28.74 -22.02
C GLN A 271 -14.46 29.71 -21.13
N PHE A 272 -15.12 30.70 -21.71
CA PHE A 272 -16.05 31.61 -21.03
C PHE A 272 -17.49 31.21 -21.34
N GLY A 273 -18.42 31.76 -20.57
CA GLY A 273 -19.84 31.69 -20.87
C GLY A 273 -20.64 32.81 -20.23
N LEU A 274 -21.88 32.95 -20.69
CA LEU A 274 -22.83 33.93 -20.17
C LEU A 274 -23.08 33.71 -18.68
N TYR A 275 -22.91 34.79 -17.92
CA TYR A 275 -23.05 34.84 -16.47
C TYR A 275 -23.96 36.00 -16.11
N ASP A 276 -24.97 35.74 -15.28
CA ASP A 276 -25.86 36.77 -14.77
C ASP A 276 -25.35 37.27 -13.43
N GLU A 277 -25.01 38.57 -13.36
CA GLU A 277 -24.47 39.18 -12.14
C GLU A 277 -25.50 39.28 -11.01
N LEU A 278 -26.80 39.30 -11.32
CA LEU A 278 -27.86 39.41 -10.32
C LEU A 278 -28.10 38.08 -9.59
N THR A 279 -28.17 36.98 -10.34
CA THR A 279 -28.38 35.64 -9.78
C THR A 279 -27.09 34.94 -9.36
N GLY A 280 -25.95 35.40 -9.89
CA GLY A 280 -24.64 34.81 -9.64
C GLY A 280 -24.44 33.44 -10.29
N GLN A 281 -25.19 33.12 -11.35
CA GLN A 281 -25.19 31.82 -12.02
C GLN A 281 -24.87 31.93 -13.52
N PHE A 282 -24.36 30.83 -14.10
CA PHE A 282 -24.24 30.71 -15.55
C PHE A 282 -25.59 30.44 -16.18
N VAL A 283 -25.93 31.22 -17.20
CA VAL A 283 -27.19 31.08 -17.96
C VAL A 283 -26.95 30.33 -19.27
N GLN A 284 -27.99 29.71 -19.81
CA GLN A 284 -27.92 28.93 -21.06
C GLN A 284 -28.49 29.67 -22.27
N ASP A 285 -29.06 30.86 -22.06
CA ASP A 285 -29.68 31.71 -23.08
C ASP A 285 -29.38 33.19 -22.79
N ARG A 286 -29.80 34.06 -23.72
CA ARG A 286 -29.53 35.50 -23.71
C ARG A 286 -30.83 36.32 -23.65
N SER A 287 -31.87 35.81 -22.98
CA SER A 287 -33.20 36.44 -23.03
C SER A 287 -33.29 37.80 -22.31
N ASP A 288 -32.47 38.02 -21.26
CA ASP A 288 -32.34 39.31 -20.58
C ASP A 288 -30.89 39.79 -20.64
N PRO A 289 -30.49 40.57 -21.65
CA PRO A 289 -29.09 40.96 -21.86
C PRO A 289 -28.60 42.05 -20.89
N THR A 290 -29.47 42.63 -20.06
CA THR A 290 -29.11 43.84 -19.30
C THR A 290 -28.15 43.58 -18.14
N SER A 291 -28.18 42.39 -17.54
CA SER A 291 -27.30 41.97 -16.43
C SER A 291 -26.25 40.92 -16.83
N LEU A 292 -26.17 40.57 -18.12
CA LEU A 292 -25.27 39.51 -18.59
C LEU A 292 -23.86 40.03 -18.83
N THR A 293 -22.90 39.30 -18.28
CA THR A 293 -21.47 39.46 -18.54
C THR A 293 -20.84 38.12 -18.89
N CYS A 294 -19.61 38.14 -19.41
CA CYS A 294 -18.88 36.93 -19.73
C CYS A 294 -17.92 36.58 -18.59
N ARG A 295 -18.03 35.35 -18.05
CA ARG A 295 -17.10 34.83 -17.05
C ARG A 295 -16.55 33.46 -17.44
N VAL A 296 -15.36 33.16 -16.96
CA VAL A 296 -14.71 31.85 -17.14
C VAL A 296 -15.59 30.75 -16.54
N CYS A 297 -15.83 29.68 -17.30
CA CYS A 297 -16.60 28.53 -16.79
C CYS A 297 -15.93 27.94 -15.55
N ALA A 298 -16.69 27.81 -14.47
CA ALA A 298 -16.22 27.19 -13.24
C ALA A 298 -15.93 25.69 -13.41
N SER A 299 -15.21 25.09 -12.46
CA SER A 299 -15.03 23.64 -12.43
C SER A 299 -16.37 22.92 -12.37
N GLY A 300 -16.44 21.74 -12.99
CA GLY A 300 -17.69 21.02 -13.22
C GLY A 300 -18.51 21.53 -14.42
N PHE A 301 -18.10 22.61 -15.07
CA PHE A 301 -18.73 23.14 -16.29
C PHE A 301 -17.74 23.17 -17.47
N TYR A 302 -18.27 23.11 -18.69
CA TYR A 302 -17.51 23.30 -19.92
C TYR A 302 -18.17 24.33 -20.83
N SER A 303 -17.35 25.09 -21.54
CA SER A 303 -17.79 26.11 -22.50
C SER A 303 -18.29 25.45 -23.78
N SER A 304 -19.48 25.83 -24.21
CA SER A 304 -20.15 25.30 -25.41
C SER A 304 -20.77 26.44 -26.22
N HIS A 305 -20.85 26.25 -27.54
CA HIS A 305 -21.44 27.26 -28.42
C HIS A 305 -22.94 27.42 -28.19
N LEU A 306 -23.38 28.68 -28.14
CA LEU A 306 -24.77 29.10 -28.24
C LEU A 306 -24.93 29.93 -29.52
N LYS A 307 -25.86 29.54 -30.38
CA LYS A 307 -26.24 30.30 -31.58
C LYS A 307 -27.67 30.80 -31.41
N ASP A 308 -27.84 32.11 -31.39
CA ASP A 308 -29.11 32.82 -31.23
C ASP A 308 -29.28 33.89 -32.32
N ASP A 309 -30.37 34.67 -32.28
CA ASP A 309 -30.65 35.74 -33.24
C ASP A 309 -29.63 36.88 -33.17
N ALA A 310 -28.91 37.03 -32.06
CA ALA A 310 -27.84 38.01 -31.84
C ALA A 310 -26.45 37.49 -32.28
N GLY A 311 -26.36 36.26 -32.81
CA GLY A 311 -25.15 35.68 -33.36
C GLY A 311 -24.63 34.48 -32.58
N VAL A 312 -23.31 34.33 -32.48
CA VAL A 312 -22.65 33.21 -31.79
C VAL A 312 -21.99 33.72 -30.52
N THR A 313 -22.30 33.07 -29.40
CA THR A 313 -21.66 33.28 -28.09
C THR A 313 -21.34 31.93 -27.45
N TYR A 314 -20.87 31.92 -26.21
CA TYR A 314 -20.56 30.71 -25.44
C TYR A 314 -21.35 30.69 -24.13
N VAL A 315 -21.72 29.48 -23.69
CA VAL A 315 -22.40 29.21 -22.42
C VAL A 315 -21.71 28.06 -21.70
N CYS A 316 -21.69 28.12 -20.36
CA CYS A 316 -21.09 27.09 -19.53
C CYS A 316 -22.12 26.00 -19.22
N LYS A 317 -21.97 24.80 -19.77
CA LYS A 317 -22.84 23.65 -19.50
C LYS A 317 -22.25 22.77 -18.39
N PRO A 318 -23.06 22.24 -17.47
CA PRO A 318 -22.56 21.32 -16.45
C PRO A 318 -22.13 20.00 -17.12
N CYS A 319 -21.08 19.38 -16.57
CA CYS A 319 -20.67 18.04 -17.00
C CYS A 319 -21.80 17.03 -16.76
N ALA A 320 -22.12 16.24 -17.79
CA ALA A 320 -23.10 15.17 -17.70
C ALA A 320 -22.60 14.01 -16.80
N PRO A 321 -23.50 13.16 -16.28
CA PRO A 321 -23.10 12.01 -15.48
C PRO A 321 -22.17 11.10 -16.29
N GLY A 322 -21.24 10.45 -15.60
CA GLY A 322 -20.14 9.71 -16.21
C GLY A 322 -18.95 10.58 -16.61
N SER A 323 -19.03 11.90 -16.49
CA SER A 323 -17.90 12.82 -16.73
C SER A 323 -17.68 13.76 -15.57
N ALA A 324 -16.46 14.25 -15.42
CA ALA A 324 -16.11 15.28 -14.45
C ALA A 324 -15.15 16.30 -15.08
N GLN A 325 -15.04 17.46 -14.45
CA GLN A 325 -14.04 18.44 -14.85
C GLN A 325 -13.47 19.20 -13.64
N PRO A 326 -12.23 18.91 -13.23
CA PRO A 326 -11.64 19.51 -12.03
C PRO A 326 -11.19 20.96 -12.25
N SER A 327 -10.74 21.31 -13.45
CA SER A 327 -10.28 22.66 -13.79
C SER A 327 -11.40 23.51 -14.39
N GLY A 328 -11.46 24.79 -14.02
CA GLY A 328 -12.26 25.77 -14.76
C GLY A 328 -11.72 25.97 -16.19
N ALA A 329 -12.40 26.81 -16.97
CA ALA A 329 -11.99 27.14 -18.35
C ALA A 329 -11.97 25.94 -19.32
N ALA A 330 -12.79 24.91 -19.07
CA ALA A 330 -12.81 23.70 -19.89
C ALA A 330 -13.59 23.86 -21.19
N LEU A 331 -13.17 23.17 -22.26
CA LEU A 331 -13.92 23.07 -23.53
C LEU A 331 -14.72 21.77 -23.66
N LYS A 332 -14.41 20.77 -22.84
CA LYS A 332 -15.10 19.48 -22.76
C LYS A 332 -14.92 18.90 -21.36
N CYS A 333 -15.86 18.07 -20.93
CA CYS A 333 -15.70 17.28 -19.72
C CYS A 333 -14.95 15.99 -20.03
N GLU A 334 -14.18 15.50 -19.06
CA GLU A 334 -13.45 14.25 -19.19
C GLU A 334 -14.32 13.09 -18.68
N PRO A 335 -14.44 11.99 -19.46
CA PRO A 335 -15.16 10.82 -18.98
C PRO A 335 -14.41 10.18 -17.81
N CYS A 336 -15.14 9.73 -16.80
CA CYS A 336 -14.54 9.04 -15.66
C CYS A 336 -13.72 7.83 -16.12
N PRO A 337 -12.49 7.67 -15.63
CA PRO A 337 -11.64 6.53 -15.98
C PRO A 337 -12.21 5.22 -15.42
N THR A 338 -11.67 4.09 -15.89
CA THR A 338 -11.99 2.77 -15.30
C THR A 338 -11.68 2.75 -13.82
N GLY A 339 -12.49 2.07 -13.02
CA GLY A 339 -12.46 2.10 -11.57
C GLY A 339 -13.18 3.29 -10.93
N GLU A 340 -13.65 4.25 -11.72
CA GLU A 340 -14.36 5.43 -11.23
C GLU A 340 -15.70 5.64 -11.94
N TYR A 341 -16.61 6.36 -11.29
CA TYR A 341 -17.95 6.66 -11.80
C TYR A 341 -18.41 8.05 -11.35
N GLN A 342 -19.41 8.60 -12.03
CA GLN A 342 -20.08 9.83 -11.57
C GLN A 342 -21.58 9.81 -11.91
N ASP A 343 -22.42 9.98 -10.91
CA ASP A 343 -23.88 9.93 -10.99
C ASP A 343 -24.53 11.34 -11.02
N LYS A 344 -23.76 12.40 -10.72
CA LYS A 344 -24.26 13.79 -10.63
C LYS A 344 -23.77 14.69 -11.75
N ASN A 345 -24.64 15.60 -12.18
CA ASN A 345 -24.29 16.70 -13.09
C ASN A 345 -23.36 17.70 -12.41
N GLY A 346 -22.51 18.37 -13.20
CA GLY A 346 -21.69 19.48 -12.73
C GLY A 346 -20.55 19.06 -11.81
N SER A 347 -20.13 17.81 -11.87
CA SER A 347 -19.16 17.24 -10.93
C SER A 347 -17.72 17.65 -11.25
N THR A 348 -16.96 18.00 -10.22
CA THR A 348 -15.54 18.38 -10.33
C THR A 348 -14.59 17.19 -10.28
N SER A 349 -15.04 16.04 -9.78
CA SER A 349 -14.25 14.81 -9.68
C SER A 349 -15.12 13.58 -9.92
N CYS A 350 -14.47 12.46 -10.29
CA CYS A 350 -15.11 11.15 -10.35
C CYS A 350 -14.98 10.43 -9.00
N LYS A 351 -15.99 9.63 -8.66
CA LYS A 351 -16.03 8.82 -7.44
C LYS A 351 -15.38 7.47 -7.71
N ARG A 352 -14.52 7.00 -6.81
CA ARG A 352 -13.95 5.64 -6.90
C ARG A 352 -15.00 4.59 -6.59
N CYS A 353 -14.93 3.45 -7.27
CA CYS A 353 -15.73 2.29 -6.92
C CYS A 353 -15.44 1.84 -5.48
N GLY A 354 -16.50 1.60 -4.71
CA GLY A 354 -16.41 1.09 -3.35
C GLY A 354 -15.79 -0.30 -3.29
N GLN A 355 -15.36 -0.73 -2.11
CA GLN A 355 -14.88 -2.10 -1.91
C GLN A 355 -15.97 -3.11 -2.31
N GLY A 356 -15.58 -4.17 -3.01
CA GLY A 356 -16.50 -5.16 -3.57
C GLY A 356 -17.15 -4.74 -4.89
N LYS A 357 -16.76 -3.60 -5.47
CA LYS A 357 -17.25 -3.10 -6.76
C LYS A 357 -16.12 -2.75 -7.70
N TYR A 358 -16.36 -2.90 -9.00
CA TYR A 358 -15.41 -2.58 -10.05
C TYR A 358 -16.08 -1.85 -11.22
N GLN A 359 -15.28 -1.20 -12.07
CA GLN A 359 -15.77 -0.62 -13.32
C GLN A 359 -14.71 -0.71 -14.43
N ASP A 360 -15.01 -1.47 -15.46
CA ASP A 360 -14.12 -1.79 -16.59
C ASP A 360 -14.33 -0.89 -17.82
N ALA A 361 -15.37 -0.04 -17.82
CA ALA A 361 -15.66 0.91 -18.88
C ALA A 361 -15.49 2.37 -18.43
N LYS A 362 -15.04 3.23 -19.34
CA LYS A 362 -14.99 4.69 -19.10
C LYS A 362 -16.38 5.31 -19.18
N GLY A 363 -16.55 6.47 -18.54
CA GLY A 363 -17.75 7.29 -18.72
C GLY A 363 -18.99 6.77 -18.00
N GLN A 364 -18.83 5.96 -16.94
CA GLN A 364 -19.93 5.24 -16.32
C GLN A 364 -20.54 6.00 -15.14
N THR A 365 -21.84 5.76 -14.92
CA THR A 365 -22.61 6.42 -13.86
C THR A 365 -22.74 5.59 -12.59
N GLN A 366 -22.28 4.34 -12.61
CA GLN A 366 -22.30 3.42 -11.47
C GLN A 366 -21.22 2.33 -11.63
N CYS A 367 -20.85 1.66 -10.53
CA CYS A 367 -19.94 0.52 -10.54
C CYS A 367 -20.71 -0.81 -10.60
N LYS A 368 -20.06 -1.84 -11.14
CA LYS A 368 -20.53 -3.24 -11.15
C LYS A 368 -20.15 -3.91 -9.83
N GLU A 369 -21.00 -4.80 -9.32
CA GLU A 369 -20.71 -5.61 -8.12
C GLU A 369 -19.78 -6.77 -8.45
N CYS A 370 -18.89 -7.14 -7.53
CA CYS A 370 -18.08 -8.34 -7.65
C CYS A 370 -18.96 -9.62 -7.59
N PRO A 371 -18.56 -10.70 -8.28
CA PRO A 371 -19.25 -12.00 -8.23
C PRO A 371 -19.32 -12.61 -6.81
N ALA A 372 -20.27 -13.52 -6.58
CA ALA A 372 -20.60 -14.06 -5.26
C ALA A 372 -19.38 -14.49 -4.39
N ALA A 373 -19.35 -14.01 -3.15
CA ALA A 373 -18.31 -14.27 -2.13
C ALA A 373 -16.90 -13.80 -2.51
N THR A 374 -16.80 -12.87 -3.46
CA THR A 374 -15.58 -12.13 -3.78
C THR A 374 -15.71 -10.66 -3.42
N THR A 375 -14.57 -10.04 -3.16
CA THR A 375 -14.45 -8.62 -2.88
C THR A 375 -13.20 -8.06 -3.55
N THR A 376 -13.03 -6.75 -3.53
CA THR A 376 -11.80 -6.10 -4.00
C THR A 376 -10.90 -5.79 -2.81
N LEU A 377 -9.59 -5.67 -3.06
CA LEU A 377 -8.63 -5.31 -2.01
C LEU A 377 -8.88 -3.88 -1.50
N GLY A 378 -9.29 -2.98 -2.38
CA GLY A 378 -9.50 -1.57 -2.08
C GLY A 378 -10.47 -0.88 -3.02
N LEU A 379 -10.45 0.44 -2.98
CA LEU A 379 -11.29 1.31 -3.81
C LEU A 379 -10.74 1.40 -5.23
N GLY A 380 -11.64 1.61 -6.19
CA GLY A 380 -11.27 1.99 -7.56
C GLY A 380 -10.89 0.82 -8.47
N SER A 381 -11.43 -0.37 -8.22
CA SER A 381 -11.08 -1.54 -9.02
C SER A 381 -11.53 -1.42 -10.47
N ALA A 382 -10.62 -1.68 -11.41
CA ALA A 382 -10.86 -1.46 -12.84
C ALA A 382 -11.27 -2.73 -13.60
N SER A 383 -11.28 -3.90 -12.94
CA SER A 383 -11.50 -5.18 -13.60
C SER A 383 -12.17 -6.20 -12.69
N VAL A 384 -12.96 -7.11 -13.28
CA VAL A 384 -13.56 -8.24 -12.56
C VAL A 384 -12.50 -9.21 -12.02
N PHE A 385 -11.33 -9.28 -12.64
CA PHE A 385 -10.24 -10.15 -12.21
C PHE A 385 -9.52 -9.66 -10.95
N GLU A 386 -9.79 -8.43 -10.50
CA GLU A 386 -9.35 -7.91 -9.20
C GLU A 386 -10.31 -8.31 -8.06
N CYS A 387 -11.44 -8.94 -8.37
CA CYS A 387 -12.33 -9.55 -7.39
C CYS A 387 -11.74 -10.89 -6.92
N GLY A 388 -11.23 -10.92 -5.68
CA GLY A 388 -10.67 -12.12 -5.04
C GLY A 388 -11.58 -12.66 -3.95
N CYS A 389 -11.40 -13.91 -3.53
CA CYS A 389 -12.16 -14.47 -2.41
C CYS A 389 -11.97 -13.65 -1.14
N GLU A 390 -13.07 -13.42 -0.41
CA GLU A 390 -13.05 -12.76 0.89
C GLU A 390 -12.16 -13.51 1.90
N PRO A 391 -11.57 -12.81 2.89
CA PRO A 391 -10.82 -13.45 3.97
C PRO A 391 -11.62 -14.59 4.62
N GLY A 392 -10.97 -15.72 4.85
CA GLY A 392 -11.63 -16.94 5.35
C GLY A 392 -12.28 -17.80 4.27
N ARG A 393 -12.07 -17.49 2.98
CA ARG A 393 -12.46 -18.33 1.84
C ARG A 393 -11.27 -18.57 0.91
N ILE A 394 -11.33 -19.67 0.16
CA ILE A 394 -10.30 -20.07 -0.80
C ILE A 394 -10.93 -20.36 -2.18
N ASN A 395 -10.26 -19.92 -3.24
CA ASN A 395 -10.67 -20.18 -4.61
C ASN A 395 -10.28 -21.61 -5.02
N ILE A 396 -11.26 -22.39 -5.48
CA ILE A 396 -11.09 -23.75 -6.01
C ILE A 396 -11.28 -23.84 -7.53
N ALA A 397 -11.57 -22.72 -8.20
CA ALA A 397 -11.63 -22.67 -9.67
C ALA A 397 -10.23 -22.55 -10.29
N ASN A 398 -10.11 -22.94 -11.55
CA ASN A 398 -8.90 -22.72 -12.35
C ASN A 398 -8.70 -21.22 -12.63
N GLU A 399 -7.46 -20.80 -12.92
CA GLU A 399 -7.10 -19.39 -13.12
C GLU A 399 -7.88 -18.64 -14.22
N THR A 400 -8.46 -19.37 -15.18
CA THR A 400 -9.20 -18.79 -16.31
C THR A 400 -10.69 -18.62 -16.05
N ASP A 401 -11.21 -19.25 -14.99
CA ASP A 401 -12.62 -19.22 -14.64
C ASP A 401 -12.90 -18.16 -13.57
N LEU A 402 -14.16 -17.74 -13.47
CA LEU A 402 -14.62 -16.91 -12.37
C LEU A 402 -14.33 -17.60 -11.02
N PRO A 403 -13.83 -16.86 -10.02
CA PRO A 403 -13.46 -17.40 -8.72
C PRO A 403 -14.64 -18.12 -8.04
N LYS A 404 -14.41 -19.38 -7.64
CA LYS A 404 -15.36 -20.19 -6.89
C LYS A 404 -14.87 -20.31 -5.45
N CYS A 405 -15.42 -19.48 -4.57
CA CYS A 405 -14.93 -19.34 -3.20
C CYS A 405 -15.63 -20.28 -2.21
N THR A 406 -14.89 -21.25 -1.68
CA THR A 406 -15.35 -22.14 -0.58
C THR A 406 -14.83 -21.66 0.78
N PRO A 407 -15.55 -21.90 1.87
CA PRO A 407 -15.07 -21.56 3.22
C PRO A 407 -13.75 -22.28 3.52
N CYS A 408 -12.82 -21.54 4.11
CA CYS A 408 -11.54 -22.06 4.59
C CYS A 408 -11.81 -22.94 5.82
N GLY A 409 -11.36 -24.19 5.78
CA GLY A 409 -11.52 -25.14 6.89
C GLY A 409 -10.69 -24.75 8.12
N GLU A 410 -11.04 -25.33 9.27
CA GLU A 410 -10.24 -25.17 10.48
C GLU A 410 -8.81 -25.71 10.26
N GLY A 411 -7.82 -24.99 10.79
CA GLY A 411 -6.40 -25.31 10.62
C GLY A 411 -5.74 -24.66 9.39
N LEU A 412 -6.51 -24.01 8.51
CA LEU A 412 -5.98 -23.18 7.43
C LEU A 412 -6.07 -21.68 7.76
N SER A 413 -5.12 -20.92 7.25
CA SER A 413 -5.14 -19.46 7.18
C SER A 413 -5.35 -19.08 5.72
N CYS A 414 -6.51 -18.50 5.40
CA CYS A 414 -6.84 -18.02 4.06
C CYS A 414 -7.05 -16.49 4.06
N PRO A 415 -5.99 -15.70 3.80
CA PRO A 415 -6.11 -14.26 3.56
C PRO A 415 -6.89 -13.91 2.29
N PHE A 416 -7.08 -12.62 2.03
CA PHE A 416 -7.73 -12.13 0.81
C PHE A 416 -7.09 -12.73 -0.46
N SER A 417 -7.94 -13.13 -1.42
CA SER A 417 -7.51 -13.68 -2.71
C SER A 417 -6.69 -14.98 -2.63
N SER A 418 -6.91 -15.79 -1.59
CA SER A 418 -6.32 -17.13 -1.48
C SER A 418 -6.85 -18.08 -2.54
N SER A 419 -5.98 -18.90 -3.12
CA SER A 419 -6.30 -19.96 -4.10
C SER A 419 -5.64 -21.29 -3.73
N LEU A 420 -6.11 -22.38 -4.32
CA LEU A 420 -5.51 -23.70 -4.11
C LEU A 420 -4.04 -23.76 -4.56
N GLU A 421 -3.72 -23.06 -5.65
CA GLU A 421 -2.39 -23.01 -6.23
C GLU A 421 -1.42 -22.20 -5.35
N THR A 422 -1.85 -21.02 -4.88
CA THR A 422 -1.08 -20.21 -3.93
C THR A 422 -0.78 -20.95 -2.63
N LEU A 423 -1.70 -21.80 -2.15
CA LEU A 423 -1.49 -22.66 -0.96
C LEU A 423 -0.44 -23.75 -1.21
N LYS A 424 -0.44 -24.37 -2.39
CA LYS A 424 0.56 -25.40 -2.75
C LYS A 424 1.96 -24.81 -2.95
N LEU A 425 2.04 -23.63 -3.57
CA LEU A 425 3.29 -22.93 -3.84
C LEU A 425 3.84 -22.17 -2.63
N GLY A 426 2.99 -21.85 -1.65
CA GLY A 426 3.37 -20.99 -0.51
C GLY A 426 3.67 -19.55 -0.94
N THR A 427 3.01 -19.07 -2.00
CA THR A 427 3.22 -17.73 -2.55
C THR A 427 1.89 -17.01 -2.67
N ALA A 428 1.90 -15.67 -2.68
CA ALA A 428 0.72 -14.88 -2.97
C ALA A 428 1.10 -13.71 -3.87
N PRO A 429 0.29 -13.41 -4.90
CA PRO A 429 0.59 -12.33 -5.85
C PRO A 429 0.59 -10.94 -5.20
N LEU A 430 -0.05 -10.78 -4.04
CA LEU A 430 -0.17 -9.52 -3.30
C LEU A 430 0.89 -9.37 -2.17
N GLY A 431 1.83 -10.32 -2.06
CA GLY A 431 2.91 -10.32 -1.05
C GLY A 431 2.70 -11.31 0.10
N GLU A 432 3.71 -11.45 0.97
CA GLU A 432 3.79 -12.49 2.02
C GLU A 432 2.60 -12.48 3.00
N GLN A 433 2.08 -11.30 3.34
CA GLN A 433 0.95 -11.15 4.27
C GLN A 433 -0.37 -11.77 3.75
N TYR A 434 -0.47 -12.05 2.45
CA TYR A 434 -1.64 -12.68 1.82
C TYR A 434 -1.43 -14.15 1.50
N GLN A 435 -0.32 -14.76 1.94
CA GLN A 435 -0.03 -16.17 1.69
C GLN A 435 -1.00 -17.08 2.46
N PRO A 436 -1.76 -17.94 1.76
CA PRO A 436 -2.50 -18.99 2.43
C PRO A 436 -1.52 -20.05 2.96
N ALA A 437 -1.76 -20.49 4.19
CA ALA A 437 -0.88 -21.44 4.86
C ALA A 437 -1.65 -22.28 5.88
N LEU A 438 -1.19 -23.50 6.12
CA LEU A 438 -1.56 -24.29 7.29
C LEU A 438 -1.08 -23.58 8.55
N ARG A 439 -1.97 -23.53 9.56
CA ARG A 439 -1.58 -23.11 10.90
C ARG A 439 -0.68 -24.18 11.51
N ARG A 440 0.19 -23.75 12.42
CA ARG A 440 0.99 -24.67 13.25
C ARG A 440 0.07 -25.65 13.98
N GLY A 441 0.50 -26.91 14.06
CA GLY A 441 -0.29 -28.02 14.62
C GLY A 441 -1.24 -28.71 13.63
N PHE A 442 -1.28 -28.27 12.37
CA PHE A 442 -2.11 -28.88 11.32
C PHE A 442 -1.27 -29.37 10.14
N TYR A 443 -1.77 -30.40 9.47
CA TYR A 443 -1.12 -31.08 8.35
C TYR A 443 -2.15 -31.40 7.26
N CYS A 444 -1.76 -31.28 5.99
CA CYS A 444 -2.51 -31.81 4.86
C CYS A 444 -1.56 -32.32 3.76
N THR A 445 -2.11 -33.10 2.84
CA THR A 445 -1.36 -33.70 1.71
C THR A 445 -1.45 -32.83 0.46
N MET A 446 -0.49 -32.97 -0.46
CA MET A 446 -0.47 -32.24 -1.73
C MET A 446 -1.65 -32.61 -2.65
N ASP A 447 -2.11 -33.86 -2.56
CA ASP A 447 -3.24 -34.38 -3.33
C ASP A 447 -4.58 -33.81 -2.86
N SER A 448 -4.72 -33.57 -1.55
CA SER A 448 -5.97 -33.08 -0.94
C SER A 448 -5.70 -31.98 0.09
N PRO A 449 -5.31 -30.76 -0.34
CA PRO A 449 -4.85 -29.69 0.55
C PRO A 449 -5.96 -29.06 1.41
N LEU A 450 -7.24 -29.33 1.09
CA LEU A 450 -8.40 -28.91 1.90
C LEU A 450 -8.76 -29.93 2.99
N VAL A 451 -8.19 -31.14 2.95
CA VAL A 451 -8.42 -32.17 3.96
C VAL A 451 -7.35 -31.99 5.04
N VAL A 452 -7.73 -31.27 6.09
CA VAL A 452 -6.82 -30.89 7.17
C VAL A 452 -6.90 -31.89 8.32
N PHE A 453 -5.73 -32.33 8.78
CA PHE A 453 -5.54 -33.19 9.94
C PHE A 453 -4.88 -32.40 11.07
N LYS A 454 -5.30 -32.68 12.32
CA LYS A 454 -4.68 -32.15 13.54
C LYS A 454 -3.54 -33.07 14.00
N CYS A 455 -2.37 -32.50 14.26
CA CYS A 455 -1.22 -33.23 14.76
C CYS A 455 -1.29 -33.43 16.28
N VAL A 456 -0.64 -34.48 16.77
CA VAL A 456 -0.66 -34.81 18.22
C VAL A 456 0.09 -33.76 19.02
N GLU A 457 1.19 -33.24 18.47
CA GLU A 457 1.97 -32.16 19.06
C GLU A 457 2.17 -31.06 18.03
N ASP A 458 1.93 -29.81 18.44
CA ASP A 458 2.08 -28.62 17.59
C ASP A 458 3.51 -28.41 17.08
N SER A 459 4.49 -29.05 17.72
CA SER A 459 5.89 -29.03 17.29
C SER A 459 6.17 -29.93 16.09
N PHE A 460 5.38 -30.99 15.89
CA PHE A 460 5.59 -31.94 14.78
C PHE A 460 5.19 -31.34 13.44
N CYS A 461 4.16 -30.48 13.45
CA CYS A 461 3.60 -29.84 12.28
C CYS A 461 3.85 -28.33 12.37
N PRO A 462 4.91 -27.81 11.72
CA PRO A 462 5.27 -26.39 11.81
C PRO A 462 4.24 -25.47 11.14
N GLY A 463 3.33 -26.02 10.32
CA GLY A 463 2.43 -25.27 9.45
C GLY A 463 3.12 -24.88 8.13
N GLY A 464 2.49 -23.99 7.35
CA GLY A 464 3.00 -23.57 6.05
C GLY A 464 2.33 -24.30 4.89
N VAL A 465 3.12 -24.74 3.91
CA VAL A 465 2.62 -25.47 2.73
C VAL A 465 2.31 -26.95 3.08
N PRO A 466 1.53 -27.67 2.26
CA PRO A 466 1.24 -29.08 2.48
C PRO A 466 2.49 -29.96 2.57
N GLU A 467 2.40 -31.09 3.27
CA GLU A 467 3.46 -32.12 3.42
C GLU A 467 4.75 -31.69 4.14
N VAL A 468 4.70 -30.63 4.95
CA VAL A 468 5.85 -30.19 5.75
C VAL A 468 5.80 -30.77 7.16
N CYS A 469 6.89 -31.44 7.55
CA CYS A 469 7.07 -32.02 8.88
C CYS A 469 8.35 -31.50 9.55
N SER A 470 8.31 -31.37 10.87
CA SER A 470 9.47 -30.95 11.68
C SER A 470 10.39 -32.13 12.03
N GLY A 471 11.69 -31.87 12.16
CA GLY A 471 12.68 -32.83 12.70
C GLY A 471 12.91 -34.10 11.84
N GLY A 472 12.62 -34.05 10.53
CA GLY A 472 12.81 -35.19 9.63
C GLY A 472 11.74 -36.28 9.73
N ARG A 473 10.62 -35.97 10.41
CA ARG A 473 9.44 -36.84 10.47
C ARG A 473 8.77 -36.95 9.10
N VAL A 474 8.08 -38.06 8.87
CA VAL A 474 7.37 -38.39 7.64
C VAL A 474 6.03 -39.03 7.93
N GLY A 475 5.25 -39.26 6.88
CA GLY A 475 3.94 -39.91 6.97
C GLY A 475 2.81 -38.95 7.38
N MET A 476 1.60 -39.51 7.47
CA MET A 476 0.43 -38.76 7.88
C MET A 476 0.66 -38.11 9.24
N ILE A 477 0.28 -36.84 9.37
CA ILE A 477 0.41 -36.00 10.58
C ILE A 477 1.81 -36.00 11.24
N CYS A 478 2.86 -36.28 10.45
CA CYS A 478 4.25 -36.29 10.90
C CYS A 478 4.50 -37.23 12.11
N ALA A 479 3.76 -38.33 12.19
CA ALA A 479 3.79 -39.23 13.35
C ALA A 479 5.05 -40.11 13.40
N GLU A 480 5.69 -40.37 12.26
CA GLU A 480 6.71 -41.42 12.12
C GLU A 480 8.08 -40.87 11.74
N CYS A 481 9.14 -41.57 12.17
CA CYS A 481 10.47 -41.38 11.62
C CYS A 481 10.67 -42.33 10.43
N PRO A 482 11.54 -41.98 9.46
CA PRO A 482 11.93 -42.89 8.38
C PRO A 482 12.45 -44.23 8.91
N THR A 483 12.35 -45.29 8.10
CA THR A 483 12.78 -46.65 8.44
C THR A 483 14.23 -46.68 8.94
N GLY A 484 14.49 -47.30 10.09
CA GLY A 484 15.83 -47.38 10.70
C GLY A 484 16.27 -46.14 11.50
N MET A 485 15.35 -45.22 11.79
CA MET A 485 15.58 -44.05 12.65
C MET A 485 14.64 -44.01 13.86
N THR A 486 15.06 -43.33 14.92
CA THR A 486 14.32 -43.13 16.16
C THR A 486 14.24 -41.65 16.52
N TRP A 487 13.19 -41.24 17.23
CA TRP A 487 12.99 -39.86 17.63
C TRP A 487 13.70 -39.57 18.96
N THR A 488 14.62 -38.60 18.96
CA THR A 488 15.39 -38.21 20.18
C THR A 488 14.82 -37.00 20.92
N GLY A 489 13.62 -36.54 20.52
CA GLY A 489 12.94 -35.39 21.12
C GLY A 489 12.88 -34.16 20.21
N SER A 490 13.86 -34.00 19.32
CA SER A 490 13.92 -32.87 18.36
C SER A 490 14.12 -33.29 16.91
N GLU A 491 14.78 -34.42 16.67
CA GLU A 491 15.10 -34.92 15.32
C GLU A 491 15.06 -36.46 15.26
N CYS A 492 14.82 -37.00 14.07
CA CYS A 492 14.96 -38.42 13.78
C CYS A 492 16.44 -38.75 13.55
N THR A 493 17.03 -39.57 14.43
CA THR A 493 18.43 -40.02 14.33
C THR A 493 18.51 -41.49 13.97
N ALA A 494 19.59 -41.92 13.30
CA ALA A 494 19.82 -43.32 12.98
C ALA A 494 19.89 -44.19 14.25
N CYS A 495 19.42 -45.43 14.15
CA CYS A 495 19.47 -46.40 15.24
C CYS A 495 20.92 -46.81 15.59
N ASP A 496 21.34 -46.58 16.83
CA ASP A 496 22.64 -47.03 17.34
C ASP A 496 22.64 -48.53 17.68
N PRO A 497 23.70 -49.30 17.36
CA PRO A 497 23.79 -50.72 17.74
C PRO A 497 23.87 -50.96 19.26
N SER A 498 24.32 -49.97 20.03
CA SER A 498 24.50 -50.04 21.49
C SER A 498 23.19 -50.02 22.27
N THR A 499 22.11 -49.43 21.73
CA THR A 499 20.79 -49.46 22.37
C THR A 499 20.17 -50.85 22.33
N SER A 500 20.43 -51.62 21.26
CA SER A 500 19.98 -53.02 21.16
C SER A 500 20.59 -53.91 22.25
N SER A 501 21.89 -53.78 22.54
CA SER A 501 22.55 -54.58 23.57
C SER A 501 22.12 -54.19 24.99
N LEU A 502 21.90 -52.89 25.24
CA LEU A 502 21.37 -52.39 26.51
C LEU A 502 19.95 -52.95 26.77
N TRP A 503 19.11 -53.01 25.74
CA TRP A 503 17.75 -53.52 25.86
C TRP A 503 17.69 -54.98 26.28
N TRP A 504 18.50 -55.85 25.64
CA TRP A 504 18.58 -57.26 26.04
C TRP A 504 19.12 -57.44 27.47
N CYS A 505 20.06 -56.60 27.90
CA CYS A 505 20.51 -56.57 29.30
C CYS A 505 19.35 -56.20 30.25
N CYS A 506 18.52 -55.21 29.91
CA CYS A 506 17.35 -54.84 30.71
C CYS A 506 16.31 -55.97 30.77
N VAL A 507 16.06 -56.68 29.66
CA VAL A 507 15.16 -57.84 29.62
C VAL A 507 15.68 -58.97 30.51
N LEU A 508 16.98 -59.28 30.44
CA LEU A 508 17.61 -60.29 31.31
C LEU A 508 17.53 -59.88 32.78
N LEU A 509 17.82 -58.62 33.11
CA LEU A 509 17.69 -58.09 34.46
C LEU A 509 16.26 -58.15 34.97
N PHE A 510 15.26 -57.87 34.12
CA PHE A 510 13.84 -57.99 34.48
C PHE A 510 13.48 -59.42 34.88
N PHE A 511 13.82 -60.42 34.07
CA PHE A 511 13.54 -61.82 34.39
C PHE A 511 14.32 -62.32 35.62
N CYS A 512 15.55 -61.83 35.84
CA CYS A 512 16.32 -62.08 37.06
C CYS A 512 15.69 -61.41 38.30
N ALA A 513 15.18 -60.20 38.16
CA ALA A 513 14.51 -59.47 39.24
C ALA A 513 13.22 -60.18 39.70
N LEU A 514 12.49 -60.82 38.77
CA LEU A 514 11.33 -61.66 39.10
C LEU A 514 11.71 -62.85 40.00
N ILE A 515 12.88 -63.45 39.80
CA ILE A 515 13.43 -64.52 40.67
C ILE A 515 13.75 -63.95 42.06
N GLY A 516 14.43 -62.79 42.12
CA GLY A 516 14.73 -62.12 43.38
C GLY A 516 13.47 -61.74 44.17
N GLY A 517 12.40 -61.34 43.46
CA GLY A 517 11.09 -61.01 44.02
C GLY A 517 10.50 -62.15 44.86
N TYR A 518 10.69 -63.41 44.46
CA TYR A 518 10.23 -64.56 45.25
C TYR A 518 10.84 -64.61 46.65
N TYR A 519 12.13 -64.27 46.79
CA TYR A 519 12.82 -64.31 48.08
C TYR A 519 12.60 -63.04 48.93
N ILE A 520 12.33 -61.90 48.29
CA ILE A 520 12.19 -60.60 48.97
C ILE A 520 10.73 -60.32 49.38
N MET A 521 9.77 -60.63 48.51
CA MET A 521 8.36 -60.22 48.65
C MET A 521 7.50 -61.16 49.48
N ASN A 522 8.11 -62.10 50.23
CA ASN A 522 7.40 -63.09 51.05
C ASN A 522 7.73 -62.95 52.54
N PRO A 523 7.30 -61.85 53.19
CA PRO A 523 7.48 -61.68 54.62
C PRO A 523 6.59 -62.65 55.42
N LYS A 524 6.98 -62.92 56.68
CA LYS A 524 6.12 -63.61 57.65
C LYS A 524 4.89 -62.73 57.98
N ILE A 525 3.77 -63.37 58.28
CA ILE A 525 2.52 -62.70 58.63
C ILE A 525 2.63 -62.25 60.09
N ASP A 526 3.01 -60.98 60.28
CA ASP A 526 3.18 -60.38 61.60
C ASP A 526 2.20 -59.21 61.82
N ALA A 527 1.74 -59.07 63.07
CA ALA A 527 0.85 -57.99 63.50
C ALA A 527 1.56 -56.62 63.56
N ILE A 528 2.87 -56.61 63.77
CA ILE A 528 3.71 -55.40 63.84
C ILE A 528 4.53 -55.27 62.55
N ALA A 529 4.62 -54.08 61.99
CA ALA A 529 5.43 -53.81 60.81
C ALA A 529 6.94 -53.89 61.14
N THR A 530 7.68 -54.75 60.44
CA THR A 530 9.15 -54.79 60.52
C THR A 530 9.78 -53.70 59.65
N ALA A 531 10.98 -53.20 59.99
CA ALA A 531 11.70 -52.21 59.18
C ALA A 531 11.82 -52.58 57.68
N ARG A 532 12.06 -53.86 57.37
CA ARG A 532 12.10 -54.39 55.99
C ARG A 532 10.76 -54.25 55.26
N GLN A 533 9.65 -54.50 55.96
CA GLN A 533 8.30 -54.38 55.40
C GLN A 533 7.96 -52.91 55.18
N THR A 534 8.27 -52.03 56.13
CA THR A 534 8.07 -50.59 56.00
C THR A 534 8.82 -50.03 54.80
N TRP A 535 10.09 -50.39 54.62
CA TRP A 535 10.87 -49.99 53.44
C TRP A 535 10.25 -50.48 52.12
N GLY A 536 9.85 -51.76 52.05
CA GLY A 536 9.21 -52.31 50.85
C GLY A 536 7.87 -51.64 50.50
N VAL A 537 7.09 -51.26 51.51
CA VAL A 537 5.84 -50.51 51.30
C VAL A 537 6.11 -49.09 50.82
N SER A 538 7.11 -48.39 51.39
CA SER A 538 7.50 -47.05 50.93
C SER A 538 7.97 -47.03 49.48
N VAL A 539 8.79 -48.01 49.07
CA VAL A 539 9.22 -48.17 47.67
C VAL A 539 8.01 -48.45 46.77
N GLY A 540 7.09 -49.31 47.22
CA GLY A 540 5.85 -49.58 46.50
C GLY A 540 4.98 -48.33 46.31
N LEU A 541 4.84 -47.50 47.34
CA LEU A 541 4.11 -46.23 47.27
C LEU A 541 4.75 -45.24 46.28
N ALA A 542 6.09 -45.15 46.26
CA ALA A 542 6.80 -44.30 45.32
C ALA A 542 6.59 -44.76 43.87
N ILE A 543 6.65 -46.07 43.59
CA ILE A 543 6.38 -46.62 42.26
C ILE A 543 4.94 -46.33 41.84
N MET A 544 3.96 -46.54 42.73
CA MET A 544 2.56 -46.24 42.44
C MET A 544 2.30 -44.76 42.18
N TRP A 545 3.02 -43.87 42.87
CA TRP A 545 2.98 -42.43 42.59
C TRP A 545 3.51 -42.12 41.18
N LEU A 546 4.70 -42.63 40.83
CA LEU A 546 5.28 -42.44 39.48
C LEU A 546 4.37 -42.98 38.38
N GLN A 547 3.77 -44.16 38.59
CA GLN A 547 2.77 -44.73 37.67
C GLN A 547 1.54 -43.82 37.52
N THR A 548 1.08 -43.19 38.61
CA THR A 548 -0.07 -42.27 38.54
C THR A 548 0.28 -40.99 37.79
N VAL A 549 1.48 -40.42 38.02
CA VAL A 549 1.98 -39.27 37.26
C VAL A 549 2.06 -39.62 35.77
N ALA A 550 2.54 -40.81 35.42
CA ALA A 550 2.61 -41.27 34.05
C ALA A 550 1.22 -41.42 33.39
N ILE A 551 0.19 -41.85 34.13
CA ILE A 551 -1.20 -41.85 33.64
C ILE A 551 -1.72 -40.42 33.43
N ILE A 552 -1.39 -39.49 34.33
CA ILE A 552 -1.75 -38.06 34.18
C ILE A 552 -1.06 -37.45 32.95
N ALA A 553 0.19 -37.82 32.68
CA ALA A 553 0.93 -37.39 31.51
C ALA A 553 0.33 -37.91 30.18
N MET A 554 -0.54 -38.93 30.21
CA MET A 554 -1.26 -39.43 29.03
C MET A 554 -2.55 -38.66 28.70
N MET A 555 -2.96 -37.72 29.56
CA MET A 555 -4.10 -36.87 29.24
C MET A 555 -3.83 -36.05 27.98
N THR A 556 -4.87 -35.76 27.20
CA THR A 556 -4.79 -34.95 25.97
C THR A 556 -4.67 -33.45 26.23
N VAL A 557 -4.11 -33.08 27.38
CA VAL A 557 -3.89 -31.70 27.82
C VAL A 557 -2.55 -31.21 27.30
N GLU A 558 -2.50 -29.97 26.82
CA GLU A 558 -1.27 -29.34 26.36
C GLU A 558 -0.39 -28.95 27.56
N TRP A 559 0.76 -29.60 27.72
CA TRP A 559 1.68 -29.30 28.80
C TRP A 559 2.65 -28.16 28.42
N PRO A 560 2.92 -27.21 29.32
CA PRO A 560 3.96 -26.22 29.10
C PRO A 560 5.31 -26.87 28.79
N SER A 561 6.09 -26.28 27.90
CA SER A 561 7.39 -26.80 27.45
C SER A 561 8.40 -27.00 28.60
N SER A 562 8.28 -26.24 29.70
CA SER A 562 9.10 -26.40 30.90
C SER A 562 8.87 -27.72 31.65
N VAL A 563 7.69 -28.33 31.47
CA VAL A 563 7.25 -29.53 32.21
C VAL A 563 7.19 -30.76 31.29
N SER A 564 6.95 -30.57 29.99
CA SER A 564 6.83 -31.66 29.00
C SER A 564 8.06 -32.58 28.97
N GLY A 565 9.28 -32.01 29.03
CA GLY A 565 10.52 -32.80 29.06
C GLY A 565 10.64 -33.68 30.32
N SER A 566 10.18 -33.19 31.47
CA SER A 566 10.20 -33.95 32.73
C SER A 566 9.13 -35.04 32.76
N LEU A 567 7.96 -34.78 32.18
CA LEU A 567 6.87 -35.76 32.07
C LEU A 567 7.18 -36.86 31.05
N SER A 568 7.98 -36.57 30.01
CA SER A 568 8.39 -37.57 29.03
C SER A 568 9.12 -38.76 29.67
N VAL A 569 9.97 -38.49 30.67
CA VAL A 569 10.66 -39.54 31.46
C VAL A 569 9.68 -40.42 32.24
N MET A 570 8.52 -39.88 32.63
CA MET A 570 7.50 -40.63 33.38
C MET A 570 6.84 -41.72 32.52
N HIS A 571 6.82 -41.59 31.19
CA HIS A 571 6.26 -42.62 30.30
C HIS A 571 7.00 -43.97 30.38
N LEU A 572 8.24 -43.99 30.90
CA LEU A 572 8.95 -45.25 31.18
C LEU A 572 8.21 -46.11 32.22
N PHE A 573 7.54 -45.51 33.20
CA PHE A 573 6.83 -46.22 34.27
C PHE A 573 5.51 -46.84 33.84
N ILE A 574 5.05 -46.58 32.61
CA ILE A 574 3.89 -47.23 31.98
C ILE A 574 4.30 -48.15 30.83
N LEU A 575 5.58 -48.54 30.77
CA LEU A 575 6.15 -49.40 29.73
C LEU A 575 6.00 -48.82 28.32
N ASP A 576 6.23 -47.51 28.17
CA ASP A 576 6.31 -46.92 26.86
C ASP A 576 7.64 -47.22 26.17
N VAL A 577 7.74 -48.41 25.59
CA VAL A 577 8.97 -48.93 24.95
C VAL A 577 9.47 -48.05 23.79
N ASP A 578 8.62 -47.20 23.21
CA ASP A 578 9.03 -46.27 22.14
C ASP A 578 10.05 -45.24 22.67
N SER A 579 9.98 -44.86 23.96
CA SER A 579 10.98 -44.01 24.63
C SER A 579 12.37 -44.66 24.77
N LEU A 580 12.45 -45.99 24.64
CA LEU A 580 13.69 -46.77 24.68
C LEU A 580 14.21 -47.11 23.28
N SER A 581 13.73 -46.42 22.23
CA SER A 581 14.06 -46.71 20.82
C SER A 581 13.70 -48.14 20.40
N PHE A 582 12.60 -48.71 20.92
CA PHE A 582 12.17 -50.06 20.57
C PHE A 582 11.78 -50.24 19.10
N SER A 583 11.48 -49.15 18.38
CA SER A 583 11.35 -49.16 16.91
C SER A 583 12.58 -49.74 16.23
N CYS A 584 13.78 -49.53 16.79
CA CYS A 584 15.04 -50.06 16.26
C CYS A 584 15.22 -51.58 16.44
N ILE A 585 14.36 -52.26 17.21
CA ILE A 585 14.53 -53.67 17.60
C ILE A 585 13.38 -54.55 17.10
N ALA A 586 12.14 -54.10 17.22
CA ALA A 586 10.97 -54.95 17.00
C ALA A 586 10.43 -54.90 15.57
N SER A 587 9.96 -53.73 15.13
CA SER A 587 9.39 -53.50 13.81
C SER A 587 9.06 -52.01 13.65
N ASP A 588 9.12 -51.51 12.42
CA ASP A 588 8.65 -50.16 12.08
C ASP A 588 7.12 -50.05 12.26
N GLN A 589 6.38 -51.17 12.12
CA GLN A 589 4.92 -51.19 12.20
C GLN A 589 4.42 -50.90 13.64
N ALA A 590 3.52 -49.93 13.77
CA ALA A 590 2.94 -49.50 15.04
C ALA A 590 2.16 -50.61 15.78
N SER A 591 1.39 -51.42 15.04
CA SER A 591 0.58 -52.52 15.59
C SER A 591 1.45 -53.62 16.23
N ALA A 592 2.57 -54.00 15.59
CA ALA A 592 3.50 -54.98 16.12
C ALA A 592 4.15 -54.52 17.43
N ARG A 593 4.53 -53.23 17.53
CA ARG A 593 5.08 -52.65 18.76
C ARG A 593 4.09 -52.67 19.90
N TYR A 594 2.82 -52.36 19.64
CA TYR A 594 1.75 -52.45 20.63
C TYR A 594 1.52 -53.88 21.13
N ILE A 595 1.44 -54.86 20.22
CA ILE A 595 1.24 -56.27 20.59
C ILE A 595 2.39 -56.77 21.47
N ALA A 596 3.64 -56.39 21.16
CA ALA A 596 4.78 -56.72 22.00
C ALA A 596 4.63 -56.17 23.43
N LYS A 597 4.15 -54.92 23.62
CA LYS A 597 3.85 -54.34 24.94
C LYS A 597 2.80 -55.16 25.69
N VAL A 598 1.72 -55.57 25.03
CA VAL A 598 0.64 -56.37 25.63
C VAL A 598 1.15 -57.73 26.12
N LEU A 599 2.06 -58.37 25.37
CA LEU A 599 2.57 -59.71 25.69
C LEU A 599 3.58 -59.74 26.86
N VAL A 600 4.14 -58.60 27.29
CA VAL A 600 5.09 -58.53 28.43
C VAL A 600 4.47 -59.09 29.72
N PHE A 601 3.19 -58.82 29.96
CA PHE A 601 2.52 -59.23 31.19
C PHE A 601 2.24 -60.74 31.29
N PRO A 602 1.58 -61.37 30.30
CA PRO A 602 1.37 -62.82 30.34
C PRO A 602 2.69 -63.60 30.24
N THR A 603 3.71 -63.09 29.56
CA THR A 603 5.02 -63.75 29.50
C THR A 603 5.75 -63.72 30.85
N ALA A 604 5.67 -62.62 31.61
CA ALA A 604 6.20 -62.55 32.98
C ALA A 604 5.48 -63.53 33.93
N MET A 605 4.16 -63.69 33.80
CA MET A 605 3.40 -64.70 34.55
C MET A 605 3.81 -66.12 34.18
N ALA A 606 3.89 -66.39 32.87
CA ALA A 606 4.32 -67.69 32.36
C ALA A 606 5.74 -68.05 32.82
N TRP A 607 6.64 -67.07 32.87
CA TRP A 607 7.99 -67.24 33.40
C TRP A 607 8.00 -67.65 34.87
N MET A 608 7.20 -66.99 35.72
CA MET A 608 7.08 -67.36 37.14
C MET A 608 6.49 -68.76 37.34
N CYS A 609 5.52 -69.15 36.52
CA CYS A 609 4.99 -70.51 36.49
C CYS A 609 6.05 -71.53 36.04
N ALA A 610 6.80 -71.22 34.98
CA ALA A 610 7.89 -72.07 34.48
C ALA A 610 8.98 -72.27 35.55
N LEU A 611 9.41 -71.20 36.22
CA LEU A 611 10.37 -71.27 37.32
C LEU A 611 9.87 -72.11 38.49
N PHE A 612 8.56 -72.05 38.81
CA PHE A 612 7.98 -72.93 39.81
C PHE A 612 8.13 -74.41 39.44
N PHE A 613 7.83 -74.79 38.19
CA PHE A 613 8.01 -76.16 37.73
C PHE A 613 9.48 -76.57 37.67
N ILE A 614 10.37 -75.70 37.17
CA ILE A 614 11.82 -75.93 37.15
C ILE A 614 12.35 -76.13 38.58
N SER A 615 11.86 -75.36 39.55
CA SER A 615 12.27 -75.47 40.95
C SER A 615 11.97 -76.84 41.55
N LYS A 616 10.99 -77.60 41.02
CA LYS A 616 10.69 -78.96 41.48
C LYS A 616 11.77 -79.97 41.11
N CYS A 617 12.55 -79.67 40.09
CA CYS A 617 13.70 -80.48 39.66
C CYS A 617 14.99 -80.15 40.44
N LEU A 618 14.98 -79.12 41.30
CA LEU A 618 16.12 -78.68 42.11
C LEU A 618 16.12 -79.30 43.53
N PRO A 619 17.27 -79.30 44.24
CA PRO A 619 17.37 -79.82 45.61
C PRO A 619 16.38 -79.16 46.57
N LYS A 620 15.97 -79.90 47.62
CA LYS A 620 14.89 -79.50 48.55
C LYS A 620 15.03 -78.10 49.17
N SER A 621 16.23 -77.54 49.25
CA SER A 621 16.51 -76.19 49.73
C SER A 621 16.06 -75.06 48.77
N LEU A 622 15.99 -75.34 47.47
CA LEU A 622 15.65 -74.39 46.39
C LEU A 622 14.24 -74.58 45.81
N GLN A 623 13.47 -75.54 46.32
CA GLN A 623 12.12 -75.82 45.82
C GLN A 623 11.13 -74.72 46.20
N TRP A 624 10.46 -74.14 45.19
CA TRP A 624 9.45 -73.11 45.43
C TRP A 624 8.15 -73.71 45.98
N ARG A 625 7.49 -72.99 46.89
CA ARG A 625 6.24 -73.40 47.53
C ARG A 625 5.04 -72.79 46.80
N PRO A 626 3.96 -73.54 46.55
CA PRO A 626 2.81 -73.05 45.77
C PRO A 626 2.20 -71.75 46.30
N ALA A 627 1.96 -71.65 47.62
CA ALA A 627 1.38 -70.46 48.23
C ALA A 627 2.30 -69.23 48.13
N THR A 628 3.61 -69.44 48.27
CA THR A 628 4.63 -68.39 48.20
C THR A 628 4.81 -67.90 46.77
N THR A 629 4.73 -68.80 45.78
CA THR A 629 4.74 -68.44 44.35
C THR A 629 3.47 -67.69 43.96
N ALA A 630 2.29 -68.15 44.39
CA ALA A 630 1.02 -67.46 44.14
C ALA A 630 1.02 -66.04 44.72
N ASN A 631 1.59 -65.86 45.92
CA ASN A 631 1.77 -64.56 46.53
C ASN A 631 2.68 -63.63 45.71
N THR A 632 3.81 -64.14 45.20
CA THR A 632 4.71 -63.36 44.34
C THR A 632 4.05 -62.98 43.00
N ILE A 633 3.28 -63.89 42.39
CA ILE A 633 2.50 -63.57 41.18
C ILE A 633 1.45 -62.49 41.50
N GLY A 634 0.77 -62.59 42.64
CA GLY A 634 -0.17 -61.57 43.11
C GLY A 634 0.48 -60.20 43.33
N HIS A 635 1.69 -60.15 43.91
CA HIS A 635 2.47 -58.92 44.03
C HIS A 635 2.82 -58.30 42.67
N TYR A 636 3.24 -59.13 41.70
CA TYR A 636 3.51 -58.68 40.34
C TYR A 636 2.25 -58.10 39.69
N MET A 637 1.14 -58.86 39.68
CA MET A 637 -0.15 -58.43 39.14
C MET A 637 -0.66 -57.15 39.80
N GLN A 638 -0.51 -57.01 41.12
CA GLN A 638 -0.88 -55.79 41.85
C GLN A 638 -0.01 -54.60 41.46
N ALA A 639 1.31 -54.79 41.31
CA ALA A 639 2.24 -53.71 40.95
C ALA A 639 2.11 -53.27 39.49
N SER A 640 1.76 -54.17 38.58
CA SER A 640 1.55 -53.87 37.15
C SER A 640 0.10 -53.51 36.81
N PHE A 641 -0.84 -53.58 37.77
CA PHE A 641 -2.28 -53.48 37.51
C PHE A 641 -2.70 -52.20 36.78
N ALA A 642 -2.23 -51.04 37.24
CA ALA A 642 -2.51 -49.75 36.64
C ALA A 642 -1.88 -49.62 35.23
N ILE A 643 -0.67 -50.18 35.05
CA ILE A 643 0.02 -50.18 33.76
C ILE A 643 -0.71 -51.07 32.76
N MET A 644 -1.06 -52.30 33.14
CA MET A 644 -1.81 -53.25 32.28
C MET A 644 -3.11 -52.62 31.80
N SER A 645 -3.84 -51.96 32.71
CA SER A 645 -5.09 -51.27 32.39
C SER A 645 -4.87 -50.13 31.39
N THR A 646 -3.81 -49.33 31.59
CA THR A 646 -3.48 -48.22 30.70
C THR A 646 -3.06 -48.71 29.31
N VAL A 647 -2.17 -49.70 29.23
CA VAL A 647 -1.72 -50.30 27.96
C VAL A 647 -2.89 -50.95 27.21
N ALA A 648 -3.79 -51.65 27.91
CA ALA A 648 -4.98 -52.22 27.31
C ALA A 648 -5.89 -51.16 26.65
N LEU A 649 -6.05 -50.02 27.32
CA LEU A 649 -6.95 -48.94 26.90
C LEU A 649 -6.35 -47.98 25.84
N GLN A 650 -5.03 -47.99 25.60
CA GLN A 650 -4.38 -47.15 24.58
C GLN A 650 -4.85 -47.41 23.15
N SER A 651 -5.33 -48.62 22.83
CA SER A 651 -5.87 -48.94 21.49
C SER A 651 -7.26 -48.32 21.24
N MET A 652 -7.87 -47.72 22.26
CA MET A 652 -9.23 -47.16 22.25
C MET A 652 -9.24 -45.63 22.36
N THR A 653 -8.08 -44.96 22.42
CA THR A 653 -7.98 -43.49 22.52
C THR A 653 -7.95 -42.85 21.14
N CYS A 654 -9.12 -42.53 20.59
CA CYS A 654 -9.26 -41.84 19.30
C CYS A 654 -9.53 -40.34 19.49
N TYR A 655 -8.79 -39.50 18.76
CA TYR A 655 -9.03 -38.06 18.72
C TYR A 655 -9.55 -37.61 17.36
N VAL A 656 -10.36 -36.54 17.35
CA VAL A 656 -11.04 -36.02 16.15
C VAL A 656 -10.17 -35.03 15.38
N HIS A 657 -10.23 -35.10 14.06
CA HIS A 657 -9.62 -34.14 13.14
C HIS A 657 -10.67 -33.18 12.55
N PRO A 658 -10.26 -31.98 12.07
CA PRO A 658 -11.17 -31.00 11.45
C PRO A 658 -11.99 -31.52 10.26
N ASN A 659 -11.44 -32.47 9.51
CA ASN A 659 -12.11 -33.12 8.38
C ASN A 659 -13.18 -34.15 8.79
N GLY A 660 -13.35 -34.43 10.10
CA GLY A 660 -14.28 -35.42 10.63
C GLY A 660 -13.74 -36.85 10.72
N SER A 661 -12.48 -37.11 10.34
CA SER A 661 -11.83 -38.40 10.59
C SER A 661 -11.26 -38.49 12.01
N TYR A 662 -10.88 -39.69 12.43
CA TYR A 662 -10.33 -39.96 13.76
C TYR A 662 -9.02 -40.73 13.64
N SER A 663 -8.06 -40.46 14.52
CA SER A 663 -6.80 -41.22 14.62
C SER A 663 -6.45 -41.55 16.07
N LEU A 664 -5.62 -42.56 16.29
CA LEU A 664 -5.18 -42.95 17.63
C LEU A 664 -4.25 -41.90 18.26
N VAL A 665 -4.36 -41.64 19.55
CA VAL A 665 -3.51 -40.63 20.22
C VAL A 665 -2.02 -41.03 20.24
N LYS A 666 -1.72 -42.29 20.57
CA LYS A 666 -0.32 -42.76 20.69
C LYS A 666 0.29 -43.23 19.37
N TYR A 667 -0.52 -43.88 18.53
CA TYR A 667 -0.13 -44.44 17.24
C TYR A 667 -0.86 -43.71 16.12
N SER A 668 -0.57 -42.43 16.01
CA SER A 668 -1.43 -41.47 15.31
C SER A 668 -1.38 -41.58 13.79
N SER A 669 -0.45 -42.35 13.23
CA SER A 669 -0.47 -42.78 11.83
C SER A 669 -1.64 -43.72 11.49
N ILE A 670 -2.26 -44.36 12.49
CA ILE A 670 -3.40 -45.26 12.31
C ILE A 670 -4.71 -44.49 12.53
N THR A 671 -5.54 -44.47 11.49
CA THR A 671 -6.90 -43.94 11.52
C THR A 671 -7.84 -44.92 12.25
N CYS A 672 -8.76 -44.36 13.05
CA CYS A 672 -9.71 -45.17 13.79
C CYS A 672 -10.84 -45.68 12.88
N GLY A 673 -11.24 -46.94 13.07
CA GLY A 673 -12.27 -47.62 12.26
C GLY A 673 -11.73 -48.45 11.10
N GLU A 674 -10.42 -48.40 10.84
CA GLU A 674 -9.73 -49.26 9.88
C GLU A 674 -9.21 -50.58 10.51
N GLY A 675 -8.79 -51.53 9.67
CA GLY A 675 -8.48 -52.90 10.07
C GLY A 675 -7.30 -53.05 11.04
N GLU A 676 -6.29 -52.18 10.98
CA GLU A 676 -5.12 -52.29 11.87
C GLU A 676 -5.48 -52.02 13.34
N GLN A 677 -6.33 -51.02 13.61
CA GLN A 677 -6.82 -50.75 14.96
C GLN A 677 -7.56 -51.96 15.54
N ALA A 678 -8.35 -52.68 14.74
CA ALA A 678 -9.14 -53.82 15.21
C ALA A 678 -8.26 -54.91 15.85
N THR A 679 -7.08 -55.17 15.26
CA THR A 679 -6.11 -56.14 15.81
C THR A 679 -5.51 -55.68 17.14
N MET A 680 -5.17 -54.39 17.25
CA MET A 680 -4.67 -53.79 18.49
C MET A 680 -5.73 -53.80 19.58
N MET A 681 -6.97 -53.44 19.24
CA MET A 681 -8.09 -53.45 20.18
C MET A 681 -8.38 -54.86 20.69
N ALA A 682 -8.32 -55.89 19.84
CA ALA A 682 -8.51 -57.28 20.26
C ALA A 682 -7.44 -57.73 21.28
N ALA A 683 -6.18 -57.38 21.07
CA ALA A 683 -5.10 -57.68 22.02
C ALA A 683 -5.28 -56.93 23.35
N GLY A 684 -5.63 -55.65 23.31
CA GLY A 684 -5.89 -54.82 24.50
C GLY A 684 -7.08 -55.32 25.32
N VAL A 685 -8.21 -55.61 24.66
CA VAL A 685 -9.41 -56.19 25.31
C VAL A 685 -9.09 -57.53 25.97
N SER A 686 -8.29 -58.37 25.31
CA SER A 686 -7.87 -59.66 25.87
C SER A 686 -7.08 -59.49 27.17
N LEU A 687 -6.13 -58.54 27.21
CA LEU A 687 -5.38 -58.20 28.43
C LEU A 687 -6.30 -57.65 29.53
N LEU A 688 -7.25 -56.78 29.17
CA LEU A 688 -8.20 -56.18 30.10
C LEU A 688 -9.08 -57.27 30.76
N ILE A 689 -9.66 -58.18 29.96
CA ILE A 689 -10.55 -59.22 30.48
C ILE A 689 -9.77 -60.22 31.34
N VAL A 690 -8.65 -60.74 30.83
CA VAL A 690 -7.93 -61.85 31.48
C VAL A 690 -7.13 -61.36 32.69
N CYS A 691 -6.33 -60.31 32.54
CA CYS A 691 -5.38 -59.90 33.56
C CYS A 691 -5.91 -58.79 34.48
N VAL A 692 -6.79 -57.90 34.01
CA VAL A 692 -7.30 -56.79 34.82
C VAL A 692 -8.59 -57.20 35.52
N VAL A 693 -9.65 -57.50 34.77
CA VAL A 693 -10.96 -57.87 35.31
C VAL A 693 -10.89 -59.21 36.05
N GLY A 694 -10.22 -60.21 35.46
CA GLY A 694 -10.00 -61.51 36.10
C GLY A 694 -9.26 -61.40 37.44
N PHE A 695 -8.18 -60.62 37.50
CA PHE A 695 -7.44 -60.42 38.75
C PHE A 695 -8.25 -59.63 39.79
N LEU A 696 -8.98 -58.59 39.37
CA LEU A 696 -9.85 -57.83 40.28
C LEU A 696 -10.95 -58.69 40.88
N ALA A 697 -11.56 -59.58 40.10
CA ALA A 697 -12.56 -60.53 40.56
C ALA A 697 -11.95 -61.50 41.59
N ILE A 698 -10.76 -62.05 41.31
CA ILE A 698 -10.02 -62.93 42.24
C ILE A 698 -9.65 -62.18 43.52
N ALA A 699 -9.15 -60.95 43.43
CA ALA A 699 -8.77 -60.15 44.59
C ALA A 699 -9.98 -59.77 45.45
N THR A 700 -11.11 -59.43 44.83
CA THR A 700 -12.36 -59.10 45.53
C THR A 700 -12.92 -60.32 46.24
N TYR A 701 -12.98 -61.47 45.55
CA TYR A 701 -13.39 -62.74 46.15
C TYR A 701 -12.49 -63.11 47.33
N ALA A 702 -11.16 -63.02 47.17
CA ALA A 702 -10.21 -63.31 48.23
C ALA A 702 -10.38 -62.37 49.43
N THR A 703 -10.65 -61.08 49.21
CA THR A 703 -10.86 -60.08 50.27
C THR A 703 -12.12 -60.37 51.10
N VAL A 704 -13.20 -60.80 50.44
CA VAL A 704 -14.47 -61.18 51.11
C VAL A 704 -14.33 -62.51 51.84
N ALA A 705 -13.62 -63.47 51.26
CA ALA A 705 -13.44 -64.80 51.84
C ALA A 705 -12.35 -64.86 52.94
N LEU A 706 -11.46 -63.87 53.01
CA LEU A 706 -10.32 -63.82 53.93
C LEU A 706 -10.69 -64.07 55.42
N PRO A 707 -11.76 -63.46 55.98
CA PRO A 707 -12.15 -63.69 57.37
C PRO A 707 -12.54 -65.14 57.62
N SER A 708 -13.23 -65.78 56.68
CA SER A 708 -13.64 -67.19 56.80
C SER A 708 -12.45 -68.16 56.72
N TRP A 709 -11.44 -67.83 55.93
CA TRP A 709 -10.21 -68.62 55.83
C TRP A 709 -9.33 -68.49 57.08
N SER A 710 -9.48 -67.38 57.82
CA SER A 710 -8.75 -67.13 59.07
C SER A 710 -9.08 -68.10 60.21
N SER A 711 -10.26 -68.71 60.15
CA SER A 711 -10.75 -69.68 61.14
C SER A 711 -10.51 -71.16 60.76
N ASP A 712 -9.97 -71.46 59.58
CA ASP A 712 -9.85 -72.82 59.04
C ASP A 712 -8.48 -73.47 59.37
N ARG A 713 -8.41 -74.81 59.50
CA ARG A 713 -7.17 -75.56 59.76
C ARG A 713 -6.14 -75.43 58.61
N MET A 714 -6.59 -75.14 57.40
CA MET A 714 -5.73 -74.85 56.22
C MET A 714 -5.37 -73.36 56.06
N PHE A 715 -5.61 -72.54 57.08
CA PHE A 715 -5.35 -71.09 57.12
C PHE A 715 -3.99 -70.70 56.52
N HIS A 716 -2.92 -71.42 56.91
CA HIS A 716 -1.55 -71.08 56.52
C HIS A 716 -1.33 -71.07 55.00
N HIS A 717 -1.97 -71.97 54.24
CA HIS A 717 -1.74 -72.04 52.78
C HIS A 717 -2.56 -70.99 52.01
N ARG A 718 -3.84 -70.83 52.35
CA ARG A 718 -4.73 -69.91 51.62
C ARG A 718 -4.42 -68.45 51.93
N VAL A 719 -4.20 -68.11 53.20
CA VAL A 719 -3.94 -66.72 53.60
C VAL A 719 -2.53 -66.28 53.21
N GLN A 720 -1.55 -67.19 53.18
CA GLN A 720 -0.23 -66.88 52.63
C GLN A 720 -0.26 -66.60 51.12
N SER A 721 -1.15 -67.26 50.36
CA SER A 721 -1.27 -67.05 48.90
C SER A 721 -1.80 -65.66 48.52
N PHE A 722 -2.61 -65.06 49.40
CA PHE A 722 -3.20 -63.72 49.22
C PHE A 722 -2.58 -62.66 50.14
N ASN A 723 -1.41 -62.96 50.72
CA ASN A 723 -0.74 -62.05 51.65
C ASN A 723 -0.39 -60.71 50.98
N PHE A 724 -0.20 -60.68 49.66
CA PHE A 724 0.06 -59.46 48.89
C PHE A 724 -1.03 -58.40 49.05
N LEU A 725 -2.30 -58.80 49.28
CA LEU A 725 -3.41 -57.88 49.54
C LEU A 725 -3.43 -57.32 50.97
N THR A 726 -2.90 -58.06 51.95
CA THR A 726 -3.18 -57.82 53.37
C THR A 726 -1.95 -57.42 54.17
N PHE A 727 -0.73 -57.75 53.73
CA PHE A 727 0.49 -57.54 54.52
C PHE A 727 0.77 -56.07 54.87
N ARG A 728 0.30 -55.12 54.04
CA ARG A 728 0.52 -53.66 54.19
C ARG A 728 -0.48 -52.99 55.11
N PHE A 729 -1.66 -53.59 55.27
CA PHE A 729 -2.80 -52.96 55.93
C PHE A 729 -3.00 -53.48 57.34
N ARG A 730 -3.62 -52.65 58.17
CA ARG A 730 -4.06 -53.08 59.49
C ARG A 730 -5.11 -54.18 59.37
N LEU A 731 -5.13 -55.09 60.35
CA LEU A 731 -6.01 -56.26 60.36
C LEU A 731 -7.49 -55.90 60.48
N ASP A 732 -7.86 -54.67 60.83
CA ASP A 732 -9.23 -54.15 60.86
C ASP A 732 -9.67 -53.49 59.55
N LYS A 733 -8.74 -53.28 58.61
CA LYS A 733 -8.95 -52.58 57.33
C LYS A 733 -8.37 -53.35 56.13
N TRP A 734 -8.46 -54.68 56.15
CA TRP A 734 -7.93 -55.55 55.10
C TRP A 734 -8.55 -55.31 53.71
N TRP A 735 -9.77 -54.79 53.66
CA TRP A 735 -10.51 -54.51 52.43
C TRP A 735 -9.96 -53.33 51.62
N PHE A 736 -9.09 -52.50 52.19
CA PHE A 736 -8.56 -51.30 51.53
C PHE A 736 -7.71 -51.61 50.28
N GLY A 737 -7.23 -52.85 50.12
CA GLY A 737 -6.53 -53.28 48.91
C GLY A 737 -7.36 -53.10 47.62
N ILE A 738 -8.69 -53.17 47.70
CA ILE A 738 -9.57 -53.03 46.53
C ILE A 738 -9.68 -51.57 46.04
N PRO A 739 -9.99 -50.56 46.90
CA PRO A 739 -9.89 -49.14 46.52
C PRO A 739 -8.52 -48.77 45.93
N LEU A 740 -7.43 -49.32 46.49
CA LEU A 740 -6.08 -49.08 46.00
C LEU A 740 -5.87 -49.64 44.58
N LEU A 741 -6.41 -50.82 44.27
CA LEU A 741 -6.34 -51.42 42.93
C LEU A 741 -7.20 -50.67 41.91
N LEU A 742 -8.43 -50.26 42.29
CA LEU A 742 -9.38 -49.62 41.38
C LEU A 742 -8.95 -48.23 40.90
N ARG A 743 -8.14 -47.52 41.71
CA ARG A 743 -7.72 -46.15 41.42
C ARG A 743 -7.09 -45.97 40.03
N GLY A 744 -6.07 -46.76 39.70
CA GLY A 744 -5.34 -46.65 38.42
C GLY A 744 -6.23 -46.88 37.20
N PRO A 745 -6.93 -48.03 37.08
CA PRO A 745 -7.82 -48.31 35.96
C PRO A 745 -8.95 -47.30 35.80
N LEU A 746 -9.53 -46.79 36.89
CA LEU A 746 -10.56 -45.76 36.81
C LEU A 746 -10.01 -44.47 36.19
N MET A 747 -8.79 -44.08 36.55
CA MET A 747 -8.13 -42.93 35.94
C MET A 747 -7.84 -43.16 34.45
N SER A 748 -7.28 -44.31 34.10
CA SER A 748 -7.01 -44.66 32.70
C SER A 748 -8.29 -44.73 31.86
N LEU A 749 -9.39 -45.21 32.43
CA LEU A 749 -10.69 -45.25 31.76
C LEU A 749 -11.22 -43.84 31.45
N VAL A 750 -11.04 -42.88 32.37
CA VAL A 750 -11.41 -41.48 32.12
C VAL A 750 -10.62 -40.90 30.94
N VAL A 751 -9.30 -41.15 30.88
CA VAL A 751 -8.46 -40.69 29.76
C VAL A 751 -8.96 -41.24 28.42
N THR A 752 -9.40 -42.50 28.41
CA THR A 752 -9.93 -43.16 27.20
C THR A 752 -11.33 -42.69 26.81
N CYS A 753 -12.27 -42.57 27.76
CA CYS A 753 -13.64 -42.17 27.44
C CYS A 753 -13.75 -40.67 27.12
N ALA A 754 -12.92 -39.83 27.74
CA ALA A 754 -12.94 -38.38 27.57
C ALA A 754 -11.79 -37.86 26.69
N THR A 755 -11.23 -38.67 25.78
CA THR A 755 -10.08 -38.29 24.93
C THR A 755 -10.25 -36.95 24.21
N ASN A 756 -11.46 -36.67 23.68
CA ASN A 756 -11.77 -35.42 22.97
C ASN A 756 -12.14 -34.23 23.88
N PHE A 757 -12.21 -34.45 25.21
CA PHE A 757 -12.63 -33.45 26.19
C PHE A 757 -11.58 -33.33 27.30
N PRO A 758 -10.44 -32.63 27.07
CA PRO A 758 -9.35 -32.51 28.04
C PRO A 758 -9.80 -31.96 29.40
N ALA A 759 -10.72 -30.98 29.39
CA ALA A 759 -11.31 -30.43 30.62
C ALA A 759 -12.04 -31.49 31.46
N ALA A 760 -12.80 -32.38 30.81
CA ALA A 760 -13.50 -33.47 31.49
C ALA A 760 -12.51 -34.49 32.08
N GLN A 761 -11.37 -34.75 31.42
CA GLN A 761 -10.33 -35.62 31.97
C GLN A 761 -9.75 -35.06 33.28
N VAL A 762 -9.44 -33.76 33.31
CA VAL A 762 -8.91 -33.08 34.51
C VAL A 762 -9.90 -33.13 35.67
N CYS A 763 -11.17 -32.80 35.42
CA CYS A 763 -12.20 -32.78 36.46
C CYS A 763 -12.51 -34.19 37.01
N LEU A 764 -12.71 -35.18 36.13
CA LEU A 764 -13.07 -36.54 36.54
C LEU A 764 -11.91 -37.26 37.25
N ASN A 765 -10.67 -37.10 36.77
CA ASN A 765 -9.51 -37.69 37.45
C ASN A 765 -9.25 -37.05 38.82
N SER A 766 -9.43 -35.74 38.93
CA SER A 766 -9.35 -35.04 40.23
C SER A 766 -10.44 -35.51 41.19
N LEU A 767 -11.66 -35.77 40.70
CA LEU A 767 -12.75 -36.34 41.49
C LEU A 767 -12.40 -37.76 41.98
N ILE A 768 -11.88 -38.64 41.12
CA ILE A 768 -11.46 -40.00 41.49
C ILE A 768 -10.39 -39.96 42.59
N LEU A 769 -9.37 -39.11 42.44
CA LEU A 769 -8.31 -38.93 43.44
C LEU A 769 -8.86 -38.36 44.77
N THR A 770 -9.86 -37.47 44.69
CA THR A 770 -10.52 -36.89 45.87
C THR A 770 -11.36 -37.94 46.62
N ILE A 771 -12.08 -38.81 45.90
CA ILE A 771 -12.82 -39.93 46.52
C ILE A 771 -11.84 -40.89 47.18
N TYR A 772 -10.72 -41.22 46.51
CA TYR A 772 -9.69 -42.08 47.06
C TYR A 772 -9.08 -41.52 48.37
N ILE A 773 -8.70 -40.23 48.39
CA ILE A 773 -8.10 -39.62 49.58
C ILE A 773 -9.09 -39.54 50.76
N VAL A 774 -10.38 -39.32 50.51
CA VAL A 774 -11.41 -39.35 51.57
C VAL A 774 -11.53 -40.74 52.18
N ILE A 775 -11.62 -41.79 51.36
CA ILE A 775 -11.67 -43.19 51.84
C ILE A 775 -10.40 -43.52 52.64
N GLN A 776 -9.24 -43.09 52.15
CA GLN A 776 -7.93 -43.33 52.78
C GLN A 776 -7.79 -42.59 54.12
N ALA A 777 -8.16 -41.32 54.18
CA ALA A 777 -8.09 -40.49 55.38
C ALA A 777 -9.03 -41.00 56.48
N MET A 778 -10.23 -41.47 56.11
CA MET A 778 -11.20 -42.07 57.04
C MET A 778 -10.75 -43.46 57.52
N ALA A 779 -10.19 -44.29 56.64
CA ALA A 779 -9.84 -45.67 56.96
C ALA A 779 -8.51 -45.80 57.71
N ARG A 780 -7.55 -44.87 57.52
CA ARG A 780 -6.15 -44.96 57.99
C ARG A 780 -5.57 -46.39 57.88
N PRO A 781 -5.55 -46.96 56.66
CA PRO A 781 -5.39 -48.39 56.44
C PRO A 781 -3.96 -48.91 56.67
N TRP A 782 -2.94 -48.05 56.58
CA TRP A 782 -1.54 -48.48 56.65
C TRP A 782 -1.12 -48.86 58.07
N LYS A 783 -0.40 -49.98 58.23
CA LYS A 783 0.10 -50.45 59.54
C LYS A 783 0.99 -49.44 60.26
N VAL A 784 1.80 -48.70 59.51
CA VAL A 784 2.68 -47.65 60.05
C VAL A 784 1.94 -46.31 59.98
N PRO A 785 1.70 -45.63 61.12
CA PRO A 785 0.95 -44.37 61.14
C PRO A 785 1.49 -43.30 60.19
N LEU A 786 2.82 -43.16 60.11
CA LEU A 786 3.49 -42.21 59.22
C LEU A 786 3.14 -42.43 57.73
N LEU A 787 2.95 -43.67 57.30
CA LEU A 787 2.65 -43.97 55.89
C LEU A 787 1.25 -43.49 55.48
N ASN A 788 0.30 -43.38 56.43
CA ASN A 788 -1.01 -42.79 56.15
C ASN A 788 -0.88 -41.31 55.77
N TRP A 789 0.00 -40.57 56.47
CA TRP A 789 0.29 -39.18 56.16
C TRP A 789 1.04 -39.03 54.83
N VAL A 790 2.03 -39.88 54.57
CA VAL A 790 2.81 -39.85 53.32
C VAL A 790 1.90 -40.10 52.11
N ASP A 791 1.05 -41.14 52.14
CA ASP A 791 0.11 -41.45 51.05
C ASP A 791 -0.96 -40.35 50.84
N MET A 792 -1.38 -39.68 51.93
CA MET A 792 -2.27 -38.53 51.86
C MET A 792 -1.58 -37.34 51.17
N CYS A 793 -0.37 -36.96 51.60
CA CYS A 793 0.41 -35.87 50.99
C CYS A 793 0.70 -36.13 49.50
N ILE A 794 1.11 -37.37 49.17
CA ILE A 794 1.34 -37.84 47.80
C ILE A 794 0.07 -37.69 46.95
N SER A 795 -1.09 -38.06 47.49
CA SER A 795 -2.37 -37.96 46.77
C SER A 795 -2.81 -36.51 46.57
N VAL A 796 -2.56 -35.61 47.53
CA VAL A 796 -2.79 -34.17 47.38
C VAL A 796 -1.90 -33.58 46.29
N LEU A 797 -0.61 -33.92 46.27
CA LEU A 797 0.31 -33.45 45.22
C LEU A 797 -0.15 -33.89 43.84
N LEU A 798 -0.70 -35.10 43.69
CA LEU A 798 -1.24 -35.57 42.42
C LEU A 798 -2.51 -34.82 41.99
N ILE A 799 -3.40 -34.49 42.92
CA ILE A 799 -4.56 -33.63 42.63
C ILE A 799 -4.08 -32.26 42.17
N GLN A 800 -3.08 -31.67 42.83
CA GLN A 800 -2.51 -30.39 42.42
C GLN A 800 -1.88 -30.46 41.03
N ILE A 801 -1.09 -31.49 40.72
CA ILE A 801 -0.52 -31.70 39.38
C ILE A 801 -1.62 -31.84 38.32
N THR A 802 -2.69 -32.59 38.62
CA THR A 802 -3.83 -32.77 37.71
C THR A 802 -4.60 -31.48 37.49
N MET A 803 -4.78 -30.65 38.52
CA MET A 803 -5.46 -29.36 38.39
C MET A 803 -4.59 -28.30 37.70
N LEU A 804 -3.29 -28.31 37.92
CA LEU A 804 -2.36 -27.39 37.25
C LEU A 804 -2.35 -27.60 35.72
N SER A 805 -2.61 -28.82 35.25
CA SER A 805 -2.71 -29.09 33.81
C SER A 805 -3.92 -28.41 33.17
N GLY A 806 -5.02 -28.23 33.91
CA GLY A 806 -6.22 -27.55 33.38
C GLY A 806 -6.07 -26.05 33.12
N ILE A 807 -5.02 -25.40 33.65
CA ILE A 807 -4.68 -24.00 33.35
C ILE A 807 -4.32 -23.82 31.86
N ALA A 808 -3.80 -24.86 31.21
CA ALA A 808 -3.42 -24.84 29.80
C ALA A 808 -4.58 -25.05 28.81
N VAL A 809 -5.80 -25.33 29.29
CA VAL A 809 -6.97 -25.68 28.46
C VAL A 809 -7.84 -24.45 28.12
N SER A 810 -7.27 -23.24 28.12
CA SER A 810 -8.04 -21.99 28.18
C SER A 810 -8.92 -21.71 26.94
N SER A 811 -10.24 -21.76 27.14
CA SER A 811 -11.18 -20.80 26.55
C SER A 811 -11.66 -19.86 27.66
N GLU A 812 -11.85 -18.57 27.36
CA GLU A 812 -12.13 -17.51 28.36
C GLU A 812 -13.33 -17.83 29.27
N ALA A 813 -14.34 -18.57 28.80
CA ALA A 813 -15.54 -18.92 29.57
C ALA A 813 -15.34 -20.05 30.60
N PHE A 814 -14.35 -20.93 30.42
CA PHE A 814 -14.10 -22.05 31.34
C PHE A 814 -13.16 -21.67 32.49
N SER A 815 -12.36 -20.60 32.32
CA SER A 815 -11.34 -20.17 33.29
C SER A 815 -11.92 -19.81 34.66
N ASP A 816 -13.02 -19.06 34.71
CA ASP A 816 -13.58 -18.57 35.99
C ASP A 816 -14.20 -19.69 36.84
N VAL A 817 -14.94 -20.60 36.21
CA VAL A 817 -15.53 -21.78 36.89
C VAL A 817 -14.42 -22.74 37.34
N PHE A 818 -13.40 -22.94 36.49
CA PHE A 818 -12.26 -23.79 36.79
C PHE A 818 -11.44 -23.25 37.97
N ASN A 819 -11.12 -21.95 37.98
CA ASN A 819 -10.41 -21.29 39.07
C ASN A 819 -11.18 -21.39 40.40
N GLY A 820 -12.52 -21.29 40.37
CA GLY A 820 -13.38 -21.50 41.54
C GLY A 820 -13.32 -22.93 42.09
N ILE A 821 -13.33 -23.94 41.21
CA ILE A 821 -13.23 -25.36 41.59
C ILE A 821 -11.83 -25.68 42.14
N VAL A 822 -10.78 -25.16 41.53
CA VAL A 822 -9.39 -25.34 42.00
C VAL A 822 -9.19 -24.71 43.37
N MET A 823 -9.67 -23.48 43.57
CA MET A 823 -9.60 -22.79 44.87
C MET A 823 -10.42 -23.51 45.94
N GLY A 824 -11.65 -23.94 45.60
CA GLY A 824 -12.53 -24.68 46.51
C GLY A 824 -11.98 -26.05 46.93
N THR A 825 -11.39 -26.80 45.99
CA THR A 825 -10.73 -28.08 46.28
C THR A 825 -9.45 -27.89 47.09
N PHE A 826 -8.64 -26.85 46.81
CA PHE A 826 -7.46 -26.51 47.61
C PHE A 826 -7.81 -26.17 49.06
N LEU A 827 -8.82 -25.32 49.28
CA LEU A 827 -9.31 -24.96 50.62
C LEU A 827 -9.95 -26.16 51.34
N GLY A 828 -10.71 -26.99 50.62
CA GLY A 828 -11.30 -28.23 51.14
C GLY A 828 -10.24 -29.26 51.56
N ILE A 829 -9.15 -29.38 50.80
CA ILE A 829 -8.01 -30.24 51.12
C ILE A 829 -7.25 -29.73 52.35
N ILE A 830 -7.03 -28.41 52.47
CA ILE A 830 -6.47 -27.82 53.68
C ILE A 830 -7.38 -28.09 54.88
N GLY A 831 -8.70 -27.95 54.72
CA GLY A 831 -9.68 -28.30 55.74
C GLY A 831 -9.61 -29.77 56.16
N LEU A 832 -9.51 -30.70 55.21
CA LEU A 832 -9.35 -32.14 55.47
C LEU A 832 -8.02 -32.46 56.17
N MET A 833 -6.92 -31.81 55.80
CA MET A 833 -5.62 -31.96 56.48
C MET A 833 -5.70 -31.43 57.92
N LEU A 834 -6.30 -30.26 58.13
CA LEU A 834 -6.48 -29.67 59.46
C LEU A 834 -7.40 -30.51 60.35
N LEU A 835 -8.49 -31.08 59.80
CA LEU A 835 -9.36 -32.03 60.51
C LEU A 835 -8.64 -33.35 60.83
N ALA A 836 -7.83 -33.86 59.90
CA ALA A 836 -7.03 -35.07 60.14
C ALA A 836 -5.94 -34.87 61.20
N VAL A 837 -5.38 -33.65 61.32
CA VAL A 837 -4.43 -33.25 62.37
C VAL A 837 -5.17 -33.00 63.70
N GLY A 838 -6.37 -32.42 63.67
CA GLY A 838 -7.18 -32.13 64.85
C GLY A 838 -7.78 -33.35 65.57
N PHE A 839 -7.87 -34.50 64.87
CA PHE A 839 -8.26 -35.80 65.43
C PHE A 839 -7.04 -36.73 65.72
N ALA A 840 -5.82 -36.20 65.76
CA ALA A 840 -4.61 -36.94 66.12
C ALA A 840 -4.39 -37.02 67.63
#